data_AF-A0A1G5H4Q7-F1
#
_entry.id   AF-A0A1G5H4Q7-F1
#
_cell.length_a   1.000
_cell.length_b   1.000
_cell.length_c   1.000
_cell.angle_alpha   90.00
_cell.angle_beta   90.00
_cell.angle_gamma   90.00
#
_symmetry.space_group_name_H-M   'P 1'
#
loop_
_entity.id
_entity.type
_entity.pdbx_description
1 polymer ?
#
loop_
_entity_poly.entity_id
_entity_poly.type
_entity_poly.pdbx_seq_one_letter_code
_entity_poly.pdbx_strand_id
1 'polypeptide(L)'
;MFEKMPDTNINIAHTIDVLDPPSIQTTIQDFPGRLGYWNIGVPPSGPMDSLAFRLANRLVDNMEGQAAMEITFGGPTLRINCDSVIAVTGAPIQVSLDGKPLAQWQSHKVKAGALLKFGDIMKYGCRAYLAIQGGFQVPDYLGSKSTFMLGQFGGHEGRTLRPGDVLHIVAAKSHMPRSLAKELIPEYTNNWEIGVLYGPHGAPDFFTDGDVSNFFASDWKVSHNSDRTGVRLIGPKPKWARTDGGEAGLHPSNIHDVAYSIGAVDFTGDLPVILGPDGPSLGGFVCLATLAHAELWKMGQLRPGDNVRFHQISVAEAQALEISQDAIIQDFRLLKMPPAAAVKGMASPILHTIPESAQQTRVLYRQGGDKNMLVEYGPLVLDFNLRFRIHALMVWLQQAIDTGRLKGIVDMTPGIRSLHIHFDSKLLPRDTLLESLISAEKELPAIEEMEVPTRIVHLPLSWNDPSVQLAMKKYMQSVRKDAPWNPDNIEFIRRINGLDSIEDVKRIVFEASYLIMGLGDVYLGAPLGAPLDPRHRLVTTKYNPARTWTPENAVGIGGAYMCVYGMESPGGYQLVGRTVQMWNSHNQTKDFKDGKPWLLRFFDQVRFYPVTEDELIQMRKDFVSGNFSLRVEESSFSLKQYNNFLKENATAIDAFKTKQKAAYVAERERWNAGGQANYTTSESAQDDASTPPSQVDLPAGTQAVSTQVTGVVWKLLVKEGQHVAAGSPAVVVESMKMEFTVDVPVSGTVRQLFCREGGRVSAGQILLVIQKD
;
A
#
# COMPACT_ATOMS: atom_id res chain seq x y z
N MET A 1 28.67 3.02 -60.25
CA MET A 1 29.46 1.92 -59.68
C MET A 1 29.06 1.50 -58.26
N PHE A 2 28.09 2.13 -57.58
CA PHE A 2 27.77 1.78 -56.19
C PHE A 2 27.01 0.46 -56.17
N GLU A 3 27.68 -0.60 -55.70
CA GLU A 3 27.04 -1.88 -55.38
C GLU A 3 25.91 -1.63 -54.37
N LYS A 4 24.68 -1.99 -54.77
CA LYS A 4 23.57 -2.19 -53.83
C LYS A 4 23.99 -3.29 -52.87
N MET A 5 24.23 -2.96 -51.61
CA MET A 5 24.15 -3.95 -50.54
C MET A 5 22.76 -4.60 -50.61
N PRO A 6 22.64 -5.93 -50.52
CA PRO A 6 21.33 -6.58 -50.49
C PRO A 6 20.56 -6.16 -49.23
N ASP A 7 19.38 -5.55 -49.43
CA ASP A 7 18.36 -5.19 -48.42
C ASP A 7 17.70 -6.43 -47.77
N THR A 8 18.47 -7.44 -47.40
CA THR A 8 17.93 -8.69 -46.84
C THR A 8 18.74 -9.19 -45.65
N ASN A 9 18.88 -8.33 -44.64
CA ASN A 9 18.94 -8.78 -43.26
C ASN A 9 17.82 -8.04 -42.51
N ILE A 10 16.58 -8.51 -42.71
CA ILE A 10 15.47 -8.11 -41.83
C ILE A 10 15.83 -8.66 -40.46
N ASN A 11 16.45 -7.83 -39.62
CA ASN A 11 16.71 -8.17 -38.24
C ASN A 11 15.34 -8.26 -37.55
N ILE A 12 14.83 -9.48 -37.37
CA ILE A 12 13.52 -9.70 -36.75
C ILE A 12 13.63 -9.22 -35.31
N ALA A 13 13.02 -8.08 -35.00
CA ALA A 13 13.06 -7.52 -33.66
C ALA A 13 12.32 -8.47 -32.69
N HIS A 14 13.02 -9.00 -31.68
CA HIS A 14 12.43 -9.81 -30.63
C HIS A 14 11.70 -8.91 -29.61
N THR A 15 10.57 -8.37 -30.04
CA THR A 15 9.85 -7.29 -29.34
C THR A 15 8.33 -7.41 -29.47
N ILE A 16 7.63 -6.70 -28.60
CA ILE A 16 6.21 -6.41 -28.70
C ILE A 16 6.02 -4.90 -28.66
N ASP A 17 5.36 -4.34 -29.67
CA ASP A 17 5.00 -2.92 -29.69
C ASP A 17 3.63 -2.73 -29.06
N VAL A 18 3.50 -1.71 -28.20
CA VAL A 18 2.20 -1.25 -27.68
C VAL A 18 1.63 -0.20 -28.62
N LEU A 19 0.53 -0.52 -29.32
CA LEU A 19 -0.05 0.33 -30.36
C LEU A 19 -1.11 1.29 -29.83
N ASP A 20 -2.02 0.79 -28.99
CA ASP A 20 -3.15 1.53 -28.42
C ASP A 20 -3.01 1.64 -26.90
N PRO A 21 -3.60 2.67 -26.27
CA PRO A 21 -3.45 2.88 -24.84
C PRO A 21 -4.08 1.73 -24.04
N PRO A 22 -3.45 1.29 -22.93
CA PRO A 22 -4.14 0.43 -21.99
C PRO A 22 -5.33 1.16 -21.38
N SER A 23 -6.45 0.46 -21.14
CA SER A 23 -7.70 1.12 -20.73
C SER A 23 -7.57 1.96 -19.45
N ILE A 24 -6.98 1.37 -18.41
CA ILE A 24 -6.79 1.98 -17.09
C ILE A 24 -5.37 1.70 -16.61
N GLN A 25 -5.00 0.43 -16.54
CA GLN A 25 -3.68 0.05 -16.05
C GLN A 25 -3.24 -1.29 -16.63
N THR A 26 -2.09 -1.27 -17.30
CA THR A 26 -1.36 -2.46 -17.74
C THR A 26 0.09 -2.39 -17.27
N THR A 27 0.56 -3.38 -16.51
CA THR A 27 1.90 -3.37 -15.90
C THR A 27 2.62 -4.70 -16.06
N ILE A 28 3.95 -4.68 -16.03
CA ILE A 28 4.76 -5.90 -15.96
C ILE A 28 4.90 -6.32 -14.49
N GLN A 29 4.59 -7.58 -14.20
CA GLN A 29 4.65 -8.16 -12.86
C GLN A 29 5.39 -9.49 -12.90
N ASP A 30 6.00 -9.88 -11.77
CA ASP A 30 6.50 -11.23 -11.52
C ASP A 30 5.96 -11.78 -10.20
N PHE A 31 6.18 -13.08 -9.95
CA PHE A 31 5.80 -13.74 -8.72
C PHE A 31 7.02 -14.49 -8.16
N PRO A 32 7.32 -14.42 -6.85
CA PRO A 32 6.51 -13.87 -5.76
C PRO A 32 6.58 -12.34 -5.57
N GLY A 33 7.20 -11.63 -6.51
CA GLY A 33 7.43 -10.20 -6.37
C GLY A 33 8.70 -9.91 -5.56
N ARG A 34 8.76 -8.70 -5.00
CA ARG A 34 9.92 -8.12 -4.33
C ARG A 34 9.92 -8.37 -2.82
N LEU A 35 10.22 -9.59 -2.41
CA LEU A 35 10.30 -9.98 -1.00
C LEU A 35 11.60 -9.53 -0.32
N GLY A 36 11.61 -9.51 1.02
CA GLY A 36 12.80 -9.25 1.84
C GLY A 36 13.01 -7.78 2.25
N TYR A 37 12.10 -6.89 1.87
CA TYR A 37 12.22 -5.44 2.12
C TYR A 37 10.99 -4.84 2.82
N TRP A 38 10.10 -5.67 3.37
CA TRP A 38 8.89 -5.23 4.07
C TRP A 38 9.20 -4.36 5.29
N ASN A 39 10.31 -4.67 5.97
CA ASN A 39 10.83 -3.91 7.11
C ASN A 39 11.39 -2.52 6.75
N ILE A 40 11.53 -2.23 5.46
CA ILE A 40 11.88 -0.90 4.91
C ILE A 40 10.62 -0.20 4.37
N GLY A 41 9.50 -0.91 4.21
CA GLY A 41 8.30 -0.41 3.53
C GLY A 41 8.38 -0.46 2.01
N VAL A 42 9.13 -1.41 1.47
CA VAL A 42 9.08 -1.71 0.04
C VAL A 42 8.10 -2.88 -0.15
N PRO A 43 6.98 -2.66 -0.87
CA PRO A 43 6.03 -3.73 -1.10
C PRO A 43 6.55 -4.77 -2.09
N PRO A 44 6.06 -6.03 -1.99
CA PRO A 44 6.39 -7.05 -2.97
C PRO A 44 5.85 -6.73 -4.35
N SER A 45 4.75 -5.98 -4.44
CA SER A 45 4.02 -5.83 -5.69
C SER A 45 3.66 -7.20 -6.26
N GLY A 46 3.96 -7.47 -7.52
CA GLY A 46 3.56 -8.71 -8.17
C GLY A 46 2.09 -8.70 -8.59
N PRO A 47 1.59 -9.82 -9.12
CA PRO A 47 0.21 -9.93 -9.56
C PRO A 47 -0.77 -9.81 -8.39
N MET A 48 -1.85 -9.06 -8.59
CA MET A 48 -2.90 -8.96 -7.57
C MET A 48 -3.76 -10.23 -7.48
N ASP A 49 -3.92 -10.94 -8.60
CA ASP A 49 -4.38 -12.33 -8.68
C ASP A 49 -3.19 -13.21 -9.11
N SER A 50 -2.48 -13.75 -8.11
CA SER A 50 -1.32 -14.60 -8.31
C SER A 50 -1.64 -15.96 -8.92
N LEU A 51 -2.87 -16.47 -8.72
CA LEU A 51 -3.28 -17.77 -9.23
C LEU A 51 -3.39 -17.75 -10.76
N ALA A 52 -4.16 -16.80 -11.30
CA ALA A 52 -4.29 -16.65 -12.75
C ALA A 52 -2.95 -16.30 -13.41
N PHE A 53 -2.14 -15.45 -12.77
CA PHE A 53 -0.80 -15.10 -13.24
C PHE A 53 0.14 -16.32 -13.35
N ARG A 54 0.22 -17.15 -12.30
CA ARG A 54 1.08 -18.34 -12.29
C ARG A 54 0.58 -19.38 -13.31
N LEU A 55 -0.73 -19.52 -13.46
CA LEU A 55 -1.32 -20.40 -14.49
C LEU A 55 -1.04 -19.91 -15.92
N ALA A 56 -1.06 -18.60 -16.18
CA ALA A 56 -0.65 -18.03 -17.47
C ALA A 56 0.78 -18.44 -17.83
N ASN A 57 1.70 -18.25 -16.88
CA ASN A 57 3.09 -18.62 -17.03
C ASN A 57 3.25 -20.13 -17.27
N ARG A 58 2.58 -20.98 -16.50
CA ARG A 58 2.68 -22.44 -16.69
C ARG A 58 2.18 -22.89 -18.07
N LEU A 59 1.10 -22.29 -18.59
CA LEU A 59 0.55 -22.62 -19.91
C LEU A 59 1.56 -22.37 -21.04
N VAL A 60 2.44 -21.38 -20.91
CA VAL A 60 3.53 -21.10 -21.88
C VAL A 60 4.86 -21.75 -21.52
N ASP A 61 4.87 -22.62 -20.52
CA ASP A 61 6.06 -23.32 -19.97
C ASP A 61 7.09 -22.42 -19.30
N ASN A 62 6.64 -21.30 -18.74
CA ASN A 62 7.48 -20.48 -17.88
C ASN A 62 7.60 -21.09 -16.48
N MET A 63 8.79 -20.93 -15.91
CA MET A 63 9.06 -21.19 -14.51
C MET A 63 8.62 -19.99 -13.65
N GLU A 64 8.58 -20.18 -12.33
CA GLU A 64 8.38 -19.08 -11.38
C GLU A 64 9.47 -18.00 -11.55
N GLY A 65 9.13 -16.74 -11.23
CA GLY A 65 9.99 -15.58 -11.47
C GLY A 65 9.94 -15.00 -12.90
N GLN A 66 9.31 -15.68 -13.86
CA GLN A 66 9.11 -15.09 -15.19
C GLN A 66 8.07 -13.98 -15.16
N ALA A 67 8.42 -12.84 -15.77
CA ALA A 67 7.54 -11.70 -15.83
C ALA A 67 6.41 -11.91 -16.86
N ALA A 68 5.20 -11.52 -16.48
CA ALA A 68 4.02 -11.48 -17.34
C ALA A 68 3.31 -10.14 -17.17
N MET A 69 2.36 -9.85 -18.07
CA MET A 69 1.63 -8.60 -18.09
C MET A 69 0.32 -8.74 -17.30
N GLU A 70 0.10 -7.87 -16.32
CA GLU A 70 -1.19 -7.68 -15.63
C GLU A 70 -1.99 -6.59 -16.35
N ILE A 71 -3.25 -6.90 -16.68
CA ILE A 71 -4.18 -6.04 -17.40
C ILE A 71 -5.40 -5.78 -16.50
N THR A 72 -5.73 -4.52 -16.23
CA THR A 72 -6.85 -4.13 -15.35
C THR A 72 -7.98 -3.51 -16.17
N PHE A 73 -9.21 -4.00 -16.00
CA PHE A 73 -10.46 -3.63 -16.72
C PHE A 73 -10.47 -3.88 -18.24
N GLY A 74 -9.42 -3.56 -18.97
CA GLY A 74 -9.32 -3.71 -20.41
C GLY A 74 -7.89 -3.54 -20.89
N GLY A 75 -7.50 -4.24 -21.95
CA GLY A 75 -6.10 -4.37 -22.36
C GLY A 75 -5.69 -3.55 -23.58
N PRO A 76 -4.38 -3.54 -23.89
CA PRO A 76 -3.83 -2.82 -25.04
C PRO A 76 -4.04 -3.58 -26.36
N THR A 77 -3.76 -2.89 -27.48
CA THR A 77 -3.45 -3.54 -28.75
C THR A 77 -1.94 -3.72 -28.87
N LEU A 78 -1.49 -4.94 -29.12
CA LEU A 78 -0.08 -5.33 -29.18
C LEU A 78 0.28 -5.90 -30.55
N ARG A 79 1.42 -5.48 -31.10
CA ARG A 79 2.03 -6.12 -32.28
C ARG A 79 3.23 -6.95 -31.85
N ILE A 80 3.19 -8.24 -32.16
CA ILE A 80 4.23 -9.20 -31.76
C ILE A 80 5.20 -9.38 -32.93
N ASN A 81 6.44 -8.94 -32.79
CA ASN A 81 7.38 -8.83 -33.91
C ASN A 81 8.22 -10.09 -34.19
N CYS A 82 8.09 -11.14 -33.37
CA CYS A 82 8.74 -12.43 -33.60
C CYS A 82 7.81 -13.62 -33.29
N ASP A 83 8.12 -14.79 -33.82
CA ASP A 83 7.38 -16.02 -33.50
C ASP A 83 7.37 -16.25 -31.98
N SER A 84 6.19 -16.46 -31.41
CA SER A 84 5.95 -16.44 -29.97
C SER A 84 4.95 -17.52 -29.53
N VAL A 85 4.93 -17.85 -28.23
CA VAL A 85 3.88 -18.66 -27.60
C VAL A 85 3.30 -17.84 -26.44
N ILE A 86 1.99 -17.63 -26.45
CA ILE A 86 1.29 -16.80 -25.45
C ILE A 86 0.18 -17.58 -24.76
N ALA A 87 -0.22 -17.13 -23.57
CA ALA A 87 -1.45 -17.55 -22.92
C ALA A 87 -2.12 -16.34 -22.22
N VAL A 88 -3.45 -16.31 -22.26
CA VAL A 88 -4.26 -15.32 -21.57
C VAL A 88 -5.12 -16.00 -20.51
N THR A 89 -5.07 -15.52 -19.27
CA THR A 89 -5.86 -16.04 -18.13
C THR A 89 -6.48 -14.90 -17.33
N GLY A 90 -7.13 -15.21 -16.20
CA GLY A 90 -7.80 -14.23 -15.35
C GLY A 90 -9.27 -14.06 -15.74
N ALA A 91 -9.81 -12.88 -15.45
CA ALA A 91 -11.18 -12.53 -15.75
C ALA A 91 -11.54 -12.76 -17.23
N PRO A 92 -12.79 -13.14 -17.55
CA PRO A 92 -13.26 -13.22 -18.92
C PRO A 92 -13.09 -11.87 -19.64
N ILE A 93 -12.22 -11.83 -20.66
CA ILE A 93 -11.85 -10.61 -21.39
C ILE A 93 -12.02 -10.82 -22.89
N GLN A 94 -12.46 -9.78 -23.59
CA GLN A 94 -12.44 -9.80 -25.06
C GLN A 94 -10.99 -9.81 -25.53
N VAL A 95 -10.58 -10.84 -26.27
CA VAL A 95 -9.24 -10.89 -26.86
C VAL A 95 -9.30 -11.54 -28.24
N SER A 96 -8.55 -10.97 -29.19
CA SER A 96 -8.47 -11.44 -30.57
C SER A 96 -7.04 -11.43 -31.09
N LEU A 97 -6.73 -12.40 -31.94
CA LEU A 97 -5.47 -12.50 -32.67
C LEU A 97 -5.77 -12.39 -34.16
N ASP A 98 -5.21 -11.37 -34.81
CA ASP A 98 -5.46 -11.05 -36.23
C ASP A 98 -6.96 -10.98 -36.57
N GLY A 99 -7.73 -10.34 -35.68
CA GLY A 99 -9.17 -10.15 -35.81
C GLY A 99 -10.03 -11.38 -35.48
N LYS A 100 -9.43 -12.52 -35.14
CA LYS A 100 -10.17 -13.74 -34.73
C LYS A 100 -10.19 -13.86 -33.21
N PRO A 101 -11.32 -14.23 -32.57
CA PRO A 101 -11.37 -14.47 -31.13
C PRO A 101 -10.29 -15.47 -30.67
N LEU A 102 -9.57 -15.13 -29.61
CA LEU A 102 -8.55 -15.97 -28.99
C LEU A 102 -9.11 -16.52 -27.68
N ALA A 103 -9.10 -17.85 -27.51
CA ALA A 103 -9.64 -18.45 -26.29
C ALA A 103 -8.63 -18.37 -25.13
N GLN A 104 -9.09 -17.96 -23.95
CA GLN A 104 -8.30 -17.93 -22.72
C GLN A 104 -7.96 -19.34 -22.20
N TRP A 105 -7.08 -19.42 -21.21
CA TRP A 105 -6.71 -20.64 -20.48
C TRP A 105 -6.08 -21.75 -21.32
N GLN A 106 -5.42 -21.37 -22.42
CA GLN A 106 -4.63 -22.27 -23.25
C GLN A 106 -3.47 -21.54 -23.94
N SER A 107 -2.48 -22.29 -24.40
CA SER A 107 -1.30 -21.75 -25.08
C SER A 107 -1.52 -21.66 -26.59
N HIS A 108 -1.15 -20.51 -27.16
CA HIS A 108 -1.31 -20.20 -28.58
C HIS A 108 0.03 -19.89 -29.22
N LYS A 109 0.26 -20.46 -30.40
CA LYS A 109 1.37 -20.05 -31.25
C LYS A 109 1.00 -18.78 -32.00
N VAL A 110 1.91 -17.81 -31.98
CA VAL A 110 1.77 -16.52 -32.64
C VAL A 110 2.90 -16.34 -33.63
N LYS A 111 2.59 -15.78 -34.80
CA LYS A 111 3.55 -15.48 -35.84
C LYS A 111 4.05 -14.05 -35.75
N ALA A 112 5.30 -13.82 -36.18
CA ALA A 112 5.84 -12.49 -36.33
C ALA A 112 4.90 -11.59 -37.15
N GLY A 113 4.65 -10.38 -36.67
CA GLY A 113 3.73 -9.39 -37.25
C GLY A 113 2.28 -9.49 -36.77
N ALA A 114 1.92 -10.51 -35.97
CA ALA A 114 0.55 -10.68 -35.53
C ALA A 114 0.07 -9.57 -34.59
N LEU A 115 -1.22 -9.28 -34.67
CA LEU A 115 -1.90 -8.27 -33.88
C LEU A 115 -2.75 -8.94 -32.79
N LEU A 116 -2.34 -8.78 -31.53
CA LEU A 116 -3.10 -9.23 -30.37
C LEU A 116 -3.86 -8.03 -29.80
N LYS A 117 -5.18 -8.05 -29.92
CA LYS A 117 -6.05 -6.95 -29.45
C LYS A 117 -6.89 -7.41 -28.28
N PHE A 118 -6.75 -6.72 -27.16
CA PHE A 118 -7.64 -6.83 -26.02
C PHE A 118 -8.76 -5.78 -26.11
N GLY A 119 -9.94 -6.14 -25.62
CA GLY A 119 -11.02 -5.23 -25.29
C GLY A 119 -11.26 -5.21 -23.79
N ASP A 120 -12.51 -4.98 -23.41
CA ASP A 120 -12.91 -4.92 -22.00
C ASP A 120 -13.11 -6.30 -21.38
N ILE A 121 -12.90 -6.37 -20.06
CA ILE A 121 -13.39 -7.46 -19.23
C ILE A 121 -14.92 -7.46 -19.32
N MET A 122 -15.47 -8.65 -19.58
CA MET A 122 -16.86 -8.77 -19.97
C MET A 122 -17.83 -8.56 -18.80
N LYS A 123 -17.94 -9.54 -17.90
CA LYS A 123 -19.03 -9.56 -16.90
C LYS A 123 -18.55 -9.52 -15.46
N TYR A 124 -17.52 -10.30 -15.13
CA TYR A 124 -17.03 -10.48 -13.76
C TYR A 124 -15.50 -10.39 -13.73
N GLY A 125 -14.96 -10.11 -12.54
CA GLY A 125 -13.53 -9.92 -12.35
C GLY A 125 -13.05 -8.52 -12.70
N CYS A 126 -11.76 -8.30 -12.48
CA CYS A 126 -11.10 -7.00 -12.57
C CYS A 126 -9.78 -7.09 -13.36
N ARG A 127 -9.12 -8.27 -13.39
CA ARG A 127 -7.80 -8.43 -13.99
C ARG A 127 -7.67 -9.65 -14.88
N ALA A 128 -6.96 -9.47 -15.99
CA ALA A 128 -6.50 -10.54 -16.88
C ALA A 128 -4.97 -10.53 -16.95
N TYR A 129 -4.37 -11.65 -17.38
CA TYR A 129 -2.93 -11.81 -17.47
C TYR A 129 -2.51 -12.32 -18.83
N LEU A 130 -1.46 -11.72 -19.40
CA LEU A 130 -0.81 -12.19 -20.63
C LEU A 130 0.60 -12.68 -20.28
N ALA A 131 0.82 -13.98 -20.43
CA ALA A 131 2.15 -14.57 -20.37
C ALA A 131 2.67 -14.87 -21.78
N ILE A 132 3.98 -14.75 -21.95
CA ILE A 132 4.72 -15.13 -23.15
C ILE A 132 5.84 -16.08 -22.77
N GLN A 133 6.10 -17.11 -23.58
CA GLN A 133 7.19 -18.05 -23.35
C GLN A 133 8.53 -17.30 -23.24
N GLY A 134 9.28 -17.58 -22.17
CA GLY A 134 10.54 -16.90 -21.84
C GLY A 134 10.38 -15.57 -21.10
N GLY A 135 9.14 -15.10 -20.88
CA GLY A 135 8.83 -13.90 -20.09
C GLY A 135 9.21 -12.58 -20.76
N PHE A 136 8.67 -11.48 -20.22
CA PHE A 136 9.07 -10.13 -20.61
C PHE A 136 10.46 -9.80 -20.06
N GLN A 137 11.35 -9.29 -20.92
CA GLN A 137 12.71 -8.94 -20.55
C GLN A 137 12.77 -7.52 -20.00
N VAL A 138 12.71 -7.43 -18.68
CA VAL A 138 12.86 -6.18 -17.91
C VAL A 138 13.94 -6.35 -16.82
N PRO A 139 14.65 -5.28 -16.44
CA PRO A 139 15.66 -5.36 -15.40
C PRO A 139 15.05 -5.67 -14.03
N ASP A 140 15.80 -6.37 -13.19
CA ASP A 140 15.43 -6.54 -11.79
C ASP A 140 15.68 -5.23 -11.03
N TYR A 141 14.76 -4.91 -10.13
CA TYR A 141 14.92 -3.86 -9.14
C TYR A 141 14.65 -4.42 -7.75
N LEU A 142 15.70 -4.44 -6.91
CA LEU A 142 15.68 -5.10 -5.60
C LEU A 142 15.26 -6.58 -5.69
N GLY A 143 15.76 -7.29 -6.71
CA GLY A 143 15.56 -8.73 -6.88
C GLY A 143 14.24 -9.15 -7.55
N SER A 144 13.47 -8.21 -8.10
CA SER A 144 12.20 -8.51 -8.77
C SER A 144 11.95 -7.60 -9.98
N LYS A 145 11.21 -8.15 -10.96
CA LYS A 145 10.71 -7.49 -12.17
C LYS A 145 9.38 -6.77 -11.97
N SER A 146 8.77 -6.87 -10.79
CA SER A 146 7.44 -6.32 -10.53
C SER A 146 7.41 -4.80 -10.58
N THR A 147 6.39 -4.23 -11.20
CA THR A 147 6.20 -2.77 -11.26
C THR A 147 5.60 -2.29 -9.94
N PHE A 148 6.29 -1.39 -9.23
CA PHE A 148 5.69 -0.59 -8.17
C PHE A 148 5.53 0.85 -8.64
N MET A 149 4.33 1.19 -9.11
CA MET A 149 4.08 2.47 -9.79
C MET A 149 4.26 3.69 -8.89
N LEU A 150 3.82 3.60 -7.62
CA LEU A 150 3.96 4.72 -6.69
C LEU A 150 5.42 5.04 -6.39
N GLY A 151 6.27 4.00 -6.28
CA GLY A 151 7.72 4.15 -6.13
C GLY A 151 8.47 4.40 -7.44
N GLN A 152 7.79 4.32 -8.58
CA GLN A 152 8.34 4.54 -9.93
C GLN A 152 9.54 3.63 -10.26
N PHE A 153 9.48 2.35 -9.89
CA PHE A 153 10.54 1.38 -10.21
C PHE A 153 10.02 -0.03 -10.50
N GLY A 154 10.91 -0.85 -11.08
CA GLY A 154 10.61 -2.20 -11.56
C GLY A 154 9.78 -2.22 -12.84
N GLY A 155 9.57 -3.40 -13.41
CA GLY A 155 8.82 -3.57 -14.65
C GLY A 155 9.36 -2.75 -15.82
N HIS A 156 8.45 -2.19 -16.62
CA HIS A 156 8.81 -1.29 -17.72
C HIS A 156 8.85 0.16 -17.22
N GLU A 157 10.06 0.65 -16.92
CA GLU A 157 10.32 2.03 -16.44
C GLU A 157 9.53 2.44 -15.18
N GLY A 158 9.14 1.48 -14.33
CA GLY A 158 8.44 1.79 -13.08
C GLY A 158 7.01 2.27 -13.24
N ARG A 159 6.39 2.07 -14.41
CA ARG A 159 5.08 2.65 -14.74
C ARG A 159 4.17 1.67 -15.48
N THR A 160 2.91 2.08 -15.65
CA THR A 160 2.02 1.43 -16.61
C THR A 160 2.50 1.65 -18.05
N LEU A 161 2.21 0.68 -18.92
CA LEU A 161 2.52 0.75 -20.34
C LEU A 161 1.81 1.92 -21.02
N ARG A 162 2.39 2.42 -22.11
CA ARG A 162 1.89 3.53 -22.92
C ARG A 162 2.02 3.20 -24.41
N PRO A 163 1.22 3.83 -25.28
CA PRO A 163 1.42 3.75 -26.73
C PRO A 163 2.86 4.11 -27.11
N GLY A 164 3.46 3.31 -27.98
CA GLY A 164 4.85 3.46 -28.41
C GLY A 164 5.89 2.73 -27.55
N ASP A 165 5.50 2.18 -26.40
CA ASP A 165 6.40 1.32 -25.62
C ASP A 165 6.78 0.08 -26.44
N VAL A 166 8.05 -0.32 -26.33
CA VAL A 166 8.61 -1.52 -26.98
C VAL A 166 9.11 -2.46 -25.89
N LEU A 167 8.47 -3.62 -25.77
CA LEU A 167 8.81 -4.62 -24.76
C LEU A 167 9.69 -5.70 -25.38
N HIS A 168 10.85 -5.95 -24.77
CA HIS A 168 11.74 -7.01 -25.21
C HIS A 168 11.25 -8.39 -24.73
N ILE A 169 11.35 -9.37 -25.62
CA ILE A 169 10.94 -10.76 -25.38
C ILE A 169 11.99 -11.72 -25.97
N VAL A 170 11.83 -13.01 -25.71
CA VAL A 170 12.61 -14.06 -26.39
C VAL A 170 11.72 -14.72 -27.44
N ALA A 171 12.26 -14.95 -28.65
CA ALA A 171 11.53 -15.70 -29.67
C ALA A 171 11.26 -17.13 -29.21
N ALA A 172 10.05 -17.63 -29.48
CA ALA A 172 9.65 -18.97 -29.09
C ALA A 172 10.51 -20.03 -29.81
N LYS A 173 11.00 -20.99 -29.04
CA LYS A 173 11.82 -22.10 -29.57
C LYS A 173 10.97 -23.28 -30.03
N SER A 174 9.95 -23.60 -29.24
CA SER A 174 9.04 -24.72 -29.46
C SER A 174 7.68 -24.42 -28.85
N HIS A 175 6.64 -25.04 -29.40
CA HIS A 175 5.28 -24.94 -28.87
C HIS A 175 4.78 -26.34 -28.52
N MET A 176 4.51 -26.57 -27.25
CA MET A 176 3.69 -27.69 -26.78
C MET A 176 2.31 -27.13 -26.41
N PRO A 177 1.24 -27.49 -27.14
CA PRO A 177 -0.11 -27.07 -26.80
C PRO A 177 -0.46 -27.49 -25.37
N ARG A 178 -0.93 -26.54 -24.57
CA ARG A 178 -1.40 -26.75 -23.20
C ARG A 178 -2.72 -26.03 -23.05
N SER A 179 -3.65 -26.64 -22.34
CA SER A 179 -4.93 -26.04 -22.00
C SER A 179 -5.30 -26.46 -20.59
N LEU A 180 -5.96 -25.55 -19.86
CA LEU A 180 -6.44 -25.83 -18.52
C LEU A 180 -7.87 -26.38 -18.63
N ALA A 181 -8.13 -27.50 -17.95
CA ALA A 181 -9.46 -28.07 -17.89
C ALA A 181 -10.43 -27.10 -17.19
N LYS A 182 -11.71 -27.11 -17.59
CA LYS A 182 -12.70 -26.12 -17.14
C LYS A 182 -12.87 -26.10 -15.62
N GLU A 183 -12.81 -27.26 -15.00
CA GLU A 183 -12.90 -27.49 -13.55
C GLU A 183 -11.71 -26.94 -12.75
N LEU A 184 -10.60 -26.60 -13.42
CA LEU A 184 -9.41 -25.99 -12.81
C LEU A 184 -9.39 -24.46 -13.00
N ILE A 185 -10.28 -23.92 -13.84
CA ILE A 185 -10.39 -22.48 -14.05
C ILE A 185 -11.11 -21.88 -12.82
N PRO A 186 -10.53 -20.84 -12.17
CA PRO A 186 -11.19 -20.16 -11.06
C PRO A 186 -12.55 -19.60 -11.44
N GLU A 187 -13.50 -19.62 -10.51
CA GLU A 187 -14.82 -19.02 -10.72
C GLU A 187 -14.79 -17.51 -10.50
N TYR A 188 -15.36 -16.75 -11.44
CA TYR A 188 -15.47 -15.29 -11.37
C TYR A 188 -16.93 -14.89 -11.15
N THR A 189 -17.17 -14.06 -10.15
CA THR A 189 -18.51 -13.65 -9.70
C THR A 189 -18.51 -12.17 -9.30
N ASN A 190 -19.67 -11.65 -8.90
CA ASN A 190 -19.83 -10.36 -8.24
C ASN A 190 -20.27 -10.51 -6.76
N ASN A 191 -20.44 -11.74 -6.27
CA ASN A 191 -20.70 -12.07 -4.88
C ASN A 191 -19.65 -13.07 -4.42
N TRP A 192 -18.66 -12.59 -3.67
CA TRP A 192 -17.47 -13.34 -3.31
C TRP A 192 -17.56 -13.84 -1.87
N GLU A 193 -17.27 -15.13 -1.68
CA GLU A 193 -16.95 -15.67 -0.36
C GLU A 193 -15.43 -15.81 -0.23
N ILE A 194 -14.86 -15.15 0.78
CA ILE A 194 -13.41 -15.10 0.98
C ILE A 194 -13.05 -15.68 2.35
N GLY A 195 -12.20 -16.71 2.32
CA GLY A 195 -11.68 -17.39 3.50
C GLY A 195 -10.61 -16.57 4.20
N VAL A 196 -10.80 -16.33 5.50
CA VAL A 196 -9.88 -15.53 6.32
C VAL A 196 -9.52 -16.24 7.62
N LEU A 197 -8.34 -15.95 8.15
CA LEU A 197 -7.96 -16.29 9.51
C LEU A 197 -8.26 -15.10 10.42
N TYR A 198 -8.87 -15.38 11.56
CA TYR A 198 -9.21 -14.37 12.55
C TYR A 198 -7.95 -13.88 13.28
N GLY A 199 -7.76 -12.55 13.32
CA GLY A 199 -6.59 -11.90 13.89
C GLY A 199 -5.87 -10.95 12.91
N PRO A 200 -4.92 -10.15 13.40
CA PRO A 200 -4.36 -10.20 14.76
C PRO A 200 -5.18 -9.48 15.84
N HIS A 201 -5.93 -8.44 15.49
CA HIS A 201 -6.52 -7.51 16.46
C HIS A 201 -8.01 -7.73 16.69
N GLY A 202 -8.62 -8.80 16.17
CA GLY A 202 -10.05 -9.06 16.35
C GLY A 202 -10.50 -9.32 17.79
N ALA A 203 -9.57 -9.57 18.71
CA ALA A 203 -9.83 -9.87 20.12
C ALA A 203 -10.59 -8.74 20.87
N PRO A 204 -11.19 -9.07 22.05
CA PRO A 204 -12.00 -8.14 22.84
C PRO A 204 -11.25 -6.93 23.41
N ASP A 205 -9.95 -6.82 23.17
CA ASP A 205 -9.15 -5.63 23.47
C ASP A 205 -9.38 -4.48 22.49
N PHE A 206 -9.84 -4.76 21.26
CA PHE A 206 -10.10 -3.74 20.24
C PHE A 206 -11.54 -3.77 19.70
N PHE A 207 -12.08 -4.96 19.42
CA PHE A 207 -13.43 -5.13 18.88
C PHE A 207 -14.31 -5.85 19.88
N THR A 208 -15.60 -5.51 19.95
CA THR A 208 -16.53 -6.30 20.77
C THR A 208 -16.83 -7.65 20.10
N ASP A 209 -17.24 -8.66 20.86
CA ASP A 209 -17.68 -9.94 20.28
C ASP A 209 -18.83 -9.77 19.26
N GLY A 210 -19.67 -8.75 19.47
CA GLY A 210 -20.72 -8.34 18.54
C GLY A 210 -20.18 -7.76 17.24
N ASP A 211 -19.09 -6.98 17.29
CA ASP A 211 -18.44 -6.44 16.09
C ASP A 211 -17.86 -7.58 15.23
N VAL A 212 -17.21 -8.55 15.88
CA VAL A 212 -16.64 -9.73 15.19
C VAL A 212 -17.75 -10.57 14.56
N SER A 213 -18.82 -10.84 15.31
CA SER A 213 -19.98 -11.58 14.80
C SER A 213 -20.63 -10.86 13.61
N ASN A 214 -20.80 -9.55 13.71
CA ASN A 214 -21.35 -8.72 12.63
C ASN A 214 -20.43 -8.72 11.41
N PHE A 215 -19.10 -8.69 11.60
CA PHE A 215 -18.14 -8.70 10.50
C PHE A 215 -18.30 -9.93 9.60
N PHE A 216 -18.40 -11.12 10.19
CA PHE A 216 -18.58 -12.39 9.46
C PHE A 216 -20.01 -12.59 8.92
N ALA A 217 -21.01 -11.98 9.56
CA ALA A 217 -22.41 -12.08 9.13
C ALA A 217 -22.78 -11.09 7.99
N SER A 218 -21.95 -10.08 7.75
CA SER A 218 -22.28 -8.97 6.85
C SER A 218 -21.80 -9.19 5.42
N ASP A 219 -22.58 -8.65 4.47
CA ASP A 219 -22.15 -8.43 3.10
C ASP A 219 -21.49 -7.06 2.99
N TRP A 220 -20.23 -7.07 2.57
CA TRP A 220 -19.41 -5.88 2.38
C TRP A 220 -19.41 -5.48 0.92
N LYS A 221 -19.65 -4.20 0.63
CA LYS A 221 -19.64 -3.71 -0.75
C LYS A 221 -18.29 -3.10 -1.10
N VAL A 222 -17.72 -3.46 -2.24
CA VAL A 222 -16.45 -2.90 -2.72
C VAL A 222 -16.64 -1.45 -3.15
N SER A 223 -15.84 -0.54 -2.59
CA SER A 223 -15.83 0.87 -2.93
C SER A 223 -15.07 1.14 -4.24
N HIS A 224 -15.42 2.24 -4.92
CA HIS A 224 -14.68 2.76 -6.08
C HIS A 224 -13.29 3.29 -5.70
N ASN A 225 -13.05 3.60 -4.43
CA ASN A 225 -11.75 4.02 -3.90
C ASN A 225 -10.85 2.81 -3.57
N SER A 226 -10.66 1.94 -4.56
CA SER A 226 -9.90 0.69 -4.46
C SER A 226 -8.86 0.61 -5.57
N ASP A 227 -7.65 0.15 -5.23
CA ASP A 227 -6.52 0.02 -6.13
C ASP A 227 -5.57 -1.09 -5.64
N ARG A 228 -4.36 -1.19 -6.20
CA ARG A 228 -3.36 -2.18 -5.80
C ARG A 228 -2.82 -1.99 -4.38
N THR A 229 -2.98 -0.81 -3.79
CA THR A 229 -2.60 -0.57 -2.39
C THR A 229 -3.61 -1.17 -1.42
N GLY A 230 -4.88 -1.27 -1.84
CA GLY A 230 -5.90 -1.99 -1.10
C GLY A 230 -7.31 -1.79 -1.63
N VAL A 231 -8.18 -2.73 -1.30
CA VAL A 231 -9.60 -2.77 -1.68
C VAL A 231 -10.46 -2.28 -0.53
N ARG A 232 -11.05 -1.08 -0.67
CA ARG A 232 -11.87 -0.46 0.37
C ARG A 232 -13.27 -1.05 0.37
N LEU A 233 -13.81 -1.28 1.57
CA LEU A 233 -15.12 -1.90 1.76
C LEU A 233 -16.08 -0.93 2.46
N ILE A 234 -17.35 -1.05 2.11
CA ILE A 234 -18.47 -0.32 2.68
C ILE A 234 -19.38 -1.34 3.38
N GLY A 235 -19.67 -1.11 4.64
CA GLY A 235 -20.46 -2.02 5.46
C GLY A 235 -20.73 -1.46 6.86
N PRO A 236 -21.10 -2.32 7.83
CA PRO A 236 -21.40 -1.89 9.18
C PRO A 236 -20.18 -1.29 9.88
N LYS A 237 -20.43 -0.30 10.74
CA LYS A 237 -19.41 0.33 11.58
C LYS A 237 -19.20 -0.46 12.88
N PRO A 238 -17.96 -0.64 13.36
CA PRO A 238 -17.71 -1.22 14.68
C PRO A 238 -18.23 -0.34 15.82
N LYS A 239 -18.61 -0.96 16.94
CA LYS A 239 -18.93 -0.29 18.21
C LYS A 239 -17.69 -0.05 19.08
N TRP A 240 -16.60 -0.79 18.82
CA TRP A 240 -15.31 -0.71 19.50
C TRP A 240 -15.35 -1.15 20.97
N ALA A 241 -14.32 -1.87 21.40
CA ALA A 241 -14.16 -2.30 22.80
C ALA A 241 -13.52 -1.21 23.70
N ARG A 242 -13.06 -0.10 23.09
CA ARG A 242 -12.37 1.00 23.74
C ARG A 242 -12.85 2.34 23.20
N THR A 243 -12.62 3.40 23.97
CA THR A 243 -13.10 4.76 23.64
C THR A 243 -12.16 5.57 22.74
N ASP A 244 -10.87 5.23 22.73
CA ASP A 244 -9.84 5.90 21.92
C ASP A 244 -8.56 5.02 21.82
N GLY A 245 -7.57 5.50 21.06
CA GLY A 245 -6.27 4.86 20.88
C GLY A 245 -5.15 5.42 21.77
N GLY A 246 -5.45 6.26 22.75
CA GLY A 246 -4.44 6.88 23.62
C GLY A 246 -3.39 7.71 22.87
N GLU A 247 -2.11 7.54 23.21
CA GLU A 247 -0.97 8.24 22.58
C GLU A 247 -0.80 7.93 21.07
N ALA A 248 -1.45 6.86 20.58
CA ALA A 248 -1.42 6.49 19.16
C ALA A 248 -2.46 7.24 18.31
N GLY A 249 -3.47 7.84 18.92
CA GLY A 249 -4.50 8.64 18.23
C GLY A 249 -5.86 8.63 18.92
N LEU A 250 -6.74 9.55 18.49
CA LEU A 250 -8.06 9.75 19.08
C LEU A 250 -9.09 8.68 18.70
N HIS A 251 -8.91 7.98 17.58
CA HIS A 251 -9.89 7.00 17.12
C HIS A 251 -9.67 5.65 17.83
N PRO A 252 -10.73 4.92 18.24
CA PRO A 252 -10.61 3.57 18.82
C PRO A 252 -9.96 2.52 17.92
N SER A 253 -9.77 2.80 16.63
CA SER A 253 -9.00 1.93 15.75
C SER A 253 -7.49 2.20 15.80
N ASN A 254 -7.05 3.33 16.37
CA ASN A 254 -5.64 3.71 16.38
C ASN A 254 -4.82 2.86 17.35
N ILE A 255 -3.73 2.29 16.86
CA ILE A 255 -2.76 1.51 17.64
C ILE A 255 -1.37 2.07 17.40
N HIS A 256 -0.46 1.88 18.35
CA HIS A 256 0.96 2.14 18.13
C HIS A 256 1.42 1.38 16.88
N ASP A 257 2.08 2.10 15.98
CA ASP A 257 2.31 1.62 14.62
C ASP A 257 2.96 0.22 14.61
N VAL A 258 2.32 -0.66 13.83
CA VAL A 258 2.54 -2.10 13.74
C VAL A 258 2.66 -2.48 12.28
N ALA A 259 3.38 -3.57 11.99
CA ALA A 259 3.47 -4.08 10.63
C ALA A 259 2.22 -4.88 10.26
N TYR A 260 1.79 -4.69 9.03
CA TYR A 260 0.65 -5.37 8.45
C TYR A 260 1.05 -6.59 7.64
N SER A 261 0.09 -7.51 7.53
CA SER A 261 0.13 -8.60 6.55
C SER A 261 -0.58 -8.15 5.27
N ILE A 262 -0.10 -8.60 4.12
CA ILE A 262 -0.86 -8.49 2.87
C ILE A 262 -2.14 -9.30 3.01
N GLY A 263 -3.26 -8.73 2.59
CA GLY A 263 -4.60 -9.28 2.80
C GLY A 263 -5.16 -9.06 4.21
N ALA A 264 -4.49 -8.32 5.09
CA ALA A 264 -5.11 -7.89 6.35
C ALA A 264 -6.29 -6.97 6.07
N VAL A 265 -7.37 -7.14 6.84
CA VAL A 265 -8.57 -6.30 6.80
C VAL A 265 -8.39 -5.19 7.85
N ASP A 266 -7.78 -4.10 7.41
CA ASP A 266 -7.35 -2.96 8.23
C ASP A 266 -8.46 -1.92 8.40
N PHE A 267 -8.72 -1.48 9.63
CA PHE A 267 -9.77 -0.52 9.96
C PHE A 267 -9.22 0.91 10.06
N THR A 268 -9.14 1.57 8.90
CA THR A 268 -8.74 2.99 8.75
C THR A 268 -9.81 3.96 9.27
N GLY A 269 -10.03 3.96 10.57
CA GLY A 269 -11.23 4.54 11.20
C GLY A 269 -12.31 3.47 11.33
N ASP A 270 -13.55 3.80 10.95
CA ASP A 270 -14.70 2.87 11.01
C ASP A 270 -14.86 1.98 9.76
N LEU A 271 -14.13 2.27 8.68
CA LEU A 271 -14.26 1.56 7.40
C LEU A 271 -13.04 0.69 7.11
N PRO A 272 -13.25 -0.59 6.73
CA PRO A 272 -12.15 -1.49 6.44
C PRO A 272 -11.60 -1.34 5.02
N VAL A 273 -10.32 -1.70 4.87
CA VAL A 273 -9.62 -1.90 3.60
C VAL A 273 -8.87 -3.22 3.65
N ILE A 274 -9.00 -4.04 2.60
CA ILE A 274 -8.16 -5.22 2.41
C ILE A 274 -6.82 -4.75 1.84
N LEU A 275 -5.73 -4.92 2.57
CA LEU A 275 -4.42 -4.43 2.15
C LEU A 275 -3.87 -5.22 0.96
N GLY A 276 -3.55 -4.50 -0.11
CA GLY A 276 -3.10 -5.07 -1.38
C GLY A 276 -1.60 -5.33 -1.43
N PRO A 277 -1.09 -5.92 -2.53
CA PRO A 277 0.32 -6.20 -2.71
C PRO A 277 1.21 -4.95 -2.84
N ASP A 278 0.63 -3.79 -3.20
CA ASP A 278 1.29 -2.47 -3.18
C ASP A 278 0.92 -1.68 -1.90
N GLY A 279 0.34 -2.36 -0.91
CA GLY A 279 -0.14 -1.78 0.33
C GLY A 279 0.99 -1.35 1.28
N PRO A 280 0.65 -0.57 2.32
CA PRO A 280 1.60 -0.09 3.32
C PRO A 280 2.14 -1.24 4.18
N SER A 281 3.40 -1.13 4.62
CA SER A 281 3.98 -2.11 5.55
C SER A 281 3.67 -1.79 7.01
N LEU A 282 4.10 -0.63 7.51
CA LEU A 282 3.76 -0.14 8.85
C LEU A 282 2.55 0.78 8.78
N GLY A 283 1.73 0.72 9.81
CA GLY A 283 0.70 1.71 10.08
C GLY A 283 0.06 1.54 11.45
N GLY A 284 -0.81 2.48 11.82
CA GLY A 284 -1.32 2.59 13.19
C GLY A 284 -2.82 2.37 13.29
N PHE A 285 -3.32 1.35 12.62
CA PHE A 285 -4.71 0.89 12.69
C PHE A 285 -4.80 -0.60 12.99
N VAL A 286 -5.91 -1.03 13.57
CA VAL A 286 -6.16 -2.44 13.91
C VAL A 286 -6.69 -3.23 12.72
N CYS A 287 -6.37 -4.52 12.69
CA CYS A 287 -6.75 -5.47 11.64
C CYS A 287 -7.54 -6.62 12.25
N LEU A 288 -8.79 -6.82 11.82
CA LEU A 288 -9.68 -7.79 12.45
C LEU A 288 -9.37 -9.22 12.00
N ALA A 289 -9.11 -9.41 10.70
CA ALA A 289 -8.82 -10.69 10.07
C ALA A 289 -7.77 -10.52 8.97
N THR A 290 -7.17 -11.62 8.53
CA THR A 290 -6.25 -11.67 7.38
C THR A 290 -6.70 -12.75 6.42
N LEU A 291 -6.80 -12.42 5.12
CA LEU A 291 -7.06 -13.39 4.07
C LEU A 291 -6.03 -14.53 4.10
N ALA A 292 -6.49 -15.75 3.88
CA ALA A 292 -5.57 -16.87 3.68
C ALA A 292 -4.76 -16.67 2.39
N HIS A 293 -3.53 -17.15 2.34
CA HIS A 293 -2.65 -16.97 1.18
C HIS A 293 -3.30 -17.46 -0.12
N ALA A 294 -3.92 -18.64 -0.08
CA ALA A 294 -4.64 -19.23 -1.21
C ALA A 294 -5.95 -18.49 -1.57
N GLU A 295 -6.42 -17.55 -0.76
CA GLU A 295 -7.63 -16.77 -1.00
C GLU A 295 -7.32 -15.36 -1.52
N LEU A 296 -6.06 -14.90 -1.43
CA LEU A 296 -5.62 -13.56 -1.85
C LEU A 296 -5.97 -13.24 -3.30
N TRP A 297 -5.97 -14.25 -4.19
CA TRP A 297 -6.25 -14.04 -5.61
C TRP A 297 -7.65 -13.45 -5.86
N LYS A 298 -8.62 -13.75 -5.00
CA LYS A 298 -9.99 -13.21 -5.09
C LYS A 298 -9.99 -11.69 -4.96
N MET A 299 -9.14 -11.13 -4.08
CA MET A 299 -8.98 -9.69 -3.92
C MET A 299 -8.55 -9.01 -5.23
N GLY A 300 -7.68 -9.65 -6.03
CA GLY A 300 -7.26 -9.15 -7.33
C GLY A 300 -8.37 -9.07 -8.38
N GLN A 301 -9.50 -9.74 -8.13
CA GLN A 301 -10.65 -9.80 -9.01
C GLN A 301 -11.84 -8.98 -8.52
N LEU A 302 -11.79 -8.45 -7.30
CA LEU A 302 -12.80 -7.54 -6.79
C LEU A 302 -12.86 -6.28 -7.64
N ARG A 303 -14.08 -5.88 -8.01
CA ARG A 303 -14.36 -4.62 -8.71
C ARG A 303 -15.36 -3.77 -7.91
N PRO A 304 -15.37 -2.44 -8.11
CA PRO A 304 -16.35 -1.57 -7.46
C PRO A 304 -17.79 -2.06 -7.64
N GLY A 305 -18.52 -2.14 -6.53
CA GLY A 305 -19.90 -2.61 -6.50
C GLY A 305 -20.09 -4.11 -6.25
N ASP A 306 -19.03 -4.93 -6.28
CA ASP A 306 -19.12 -6.34 -5.86
C ASP A 306 -19.46 -6.46 -4.37
N ASN A 307 -20.08 -7.57 -4.00
CA ASN A 307 -20.31 -7.96 -2.62
C ASN A 307 -19.27 -8.99 -2.17
N VAL A 308 -18.81 -8.86 -0.93
CA VAL A 308 -17.83 -9.73 -0.29
C VAL A 308 -18.39 -10.19 1.05
N ARG A 309 -18.38 -11.49 1.29
CA ARG A 309 -18.64 -12.08 2.59
C ARG A 309 -17.41 -12.85 3.07
N PHE A 310 -16.94 -12.52 4.26
CA PHE A 310 -15.82 -13.23 4.88
C PHE A 310 -16.34 -14.44 5.64
N HIS A 311 -15.61 -15.56 5.56
CA HIS A 311 -15.85 -16.71 6.41
C HIS A 311 -14.54 -17.16 7.03
N GLN A 312 -14.61 -17.59 8.29
CA GLN A 312 -13.44 -18.04 9.02
C GLN A 312 -13.01 -19.43 8.53
N ILE A 313 -11.70 -19.60 8.31
CA ILE A 313 -11.09 -20.89 8.05
C ILE A 313 -9.98 -21.19 9.05
N SER A 314 -9.68 -22.47 9.24
CA SER A 314 -8.56 -22.96 10.05
C SER A 314 -7.23 -22.87 9.30
N VAL A 315 -6.12 -22.91 10.03
CA VAL A 315 -4.76 -23.00 9.43
C VAL A 315 -4.62 -24.27 8.59
N ALA A 316 -5.21 -25.39 9.02
CA ALA A 316 -5.16 -26.64 8.28
C ALA A 316 -5.91 -26.55 6.93
N GLU A 317 -7.07 -25.87 6.90
CA GLU A 317 -7.79 -25.60 5.65
C GLU A 317 -7.01 -24.65 4.75
N ALA A 318 -6.42 -23.58 5.29
CA ALA A 318 -5.59 -22.65 4.52
C ALA A 318 -4.39 -23.37 3.87
N GLN A 319 -3.71 -24.24 4.61
CA GLN A 319 -2.63 -25.09 4.09
C GLN A 319 -3.11 -26.07 3.02
N ALA A 320 -4.28 -26.69 3.22
CA ALA A 320 -4.85 -27.60 2.24
C ALA A 320 -5.23 -26.88 0.92
N LEU A 321 -5.74 -25.65 1.02
CA LEU A 321 -6.00 -24.80 -0.14
C LEU A 321 -4.71 -24.44 -0.89
N GLU A 322 -3.66 -24.04 -0.17
CA GLU A 322 -2.35 -23.74 -0.75
C GLU A 322 -1.76 -24.96 -1.48
N ILE A 323 -1.77 -26.14 -0.85
CA ILE A 323 -1.28 -27.39 -1.45
C ILE A 323 -2.07 -27.74 -2.72
N SER A 324 -3.39 -27.57 -2.70
CA SER A 324 -4.23 -27.80 -3.87
C SER A 324 -3.88 -26.83 -5.00
N GLN A 325 -3.73 -25.54 -4.70
CA GLN A 325 -3.34 -24.54 -5.70
C GLN A 325 -1.97 -24.79 -6.30
N ASP A 326 -0.97 -25.14 -5.49
CA ASP A 326 0.36 -25.48 -5.98
C ASP A 326 0.30 -26.71 -6.92
N ALA A 327 -0.51 -27.72 -6.62
CA ALA A 327 -0.72 -28.87 -7.51
C ALA A 327 -1.45 -28.50 -8.82
N ILE A 328 -2.41 -27.58 -8.77
CA ILE A 328 -3.06 -27.06 -9.99
C ILE A 328 -2.03 -26.32 -10.84
N ILE A 329 -1.17 -25.48 -10.23
CA ILE A 329 -0.17 -24.68 -10.94
C ILE A 329 0.93 -25.56 -11.54
N GLN A 330 1.42 -26.57 -10.81
CA GLN A 330 2.54 -27.39 -11.25
C GLN A 330 2.11 -28.45 -12.27
N ASP A 331 1.01 -29.15 -11.97
CA ASP A 331 0.63 -30.39 -12.62
C ASP A 331 -0.73 -30.31 -13.37
N PHE A 332 -1.43 -29.18 -13.31
CA PHE A 332 -2.83 -29.07 -13.76
C PHE A 332 -3.72 -30.15 -13.14
N ARG A 333 -3.53 -30.38 -11.83
CA ARG A 333 -4.23 -31.42 -11.09
C ARG A 333 -4.97 -30.83 -9.90
N LEU A 334 -6.28 -31.05 -9.84
CA LEU A 334 -7.08 -30.75 -8.66
C LEU A 334 -6.85 -31.82 -7.59
N LEU A 335 -6.49 -31.41 -6.39
CA LEU A 335 -6.44 -32.31 -5.24
C LEU A 335 -7.80 -32.32 -4.53
N LYS A 336 -8.18 -33.50 -4.04
CA LYS A 336 -9.38 -33.64 -3.20
C LYS A 336 -9.11 -32.93 -1.89
N MET A 337 -9.89 -31.90 -1.61
CA MET A 337 -9.79 -31.20 -0.33
C MET A 337 -10.27 -32.09 0.83
N PRO A 338 -9.61 -32.03 1.99
CA PRO A 338 -10.18 -32.60 3.20
C PRO A 338 -11.53 -31.92 3.50
N PRO A 339 -12.48 -32.62 4.14
CA PRO A 339 -13.71 -31.99 4.62
C PRO A 339 -13.35 -30.75 5.45
N ALA A 340 -14.05 -29.64 5.22
CA ALA A 340 -13.88 -28.44 6.02
C ALA A 340 -14.01 -28.82 7.51
N ALA A 341 -12.96 -28.56 8.27
CA ALA A 341 -13.00 -28.78 9.70
C ALA A 341 -13.87 -27.67 10.27
N ALA A 342 -15.06 -28.01 10.77
CA ALA A 342 -15.94 -27.02 11.38
C ALA A 342 -15.15 -26.22 12.43
N VAL A 343 -14.91 -24.94 12.16
CA VAL A 343 -14.32 -24.03 13.14
C VAL A 343 -15.30 -23.94 14.29
N LYS A 344 -14.99 -24.59 15.42
CA LYS A 344 -15.89 -24.63 16.58
C LYS A 344 -15.86 -23.29 17.30
N GLY A 345 -16.86 -22.45 17.03
CA GLY A 345 -17.01 -21.12 17.63
C GLY A 345 -15.96 -20.11 17.13
N MET A 346 -16.08 -18.86 17.57
CA MET A 346 -15.04 -17.85 17.31
C MET A 346 -13.86 -18.12 18.26
N ALA A 347 -12.84 -18.84 17.79
CA ALA A 347 -11.58 -18.99 18.53
C ALA A 347 -10.91 -17.62 18.78
N SER A 348 -10.01 -17.49 19.76
CA SER A 348 -9.26 -16.23 19.98
C SER A 348 -8.17 -16.06 18.91
N PRO A 349 -7.86 -14.82 18.44
CA PRO A 349 -6.71 -14.58 17.58
C PRO A 349 -5.39 -14.57 18.39
N ILE A 350 -5.47 -14.60 19.73
CA ILE A 350 -4.33 -14.73 20.63
C ILE A 350 -3.99 -16.23 20.75
N LEU A 351 -2.84 -16.60 20.20
CA LEU A 351 -2.32 -17.98 20.17
C LEU A 351 -1.69 -18.37 21.50
N HIS A 352 -0.98 -17.44 22.14
CA HIS A 352 -0.35 -17.66 23.44
C HIS A 352 -0.16 -16.34 24.19
N THR A 353 -0.07 -16.41 25.52
CA THR A 353 0.22 -15.27 26.39
C THR A 353 1.24 -15.68 27.44
N ILE A 354 2.35 -14.94 27.51
CA ILE A 354 3.25 -14.96 28.66
C ILE A 354 2.80 -13.82 29.57
N PRO A 355 2.30 -14.09 30.79
CA PRO A 355 1.80 -13.06 31.69
C PRO A 355 2.92 -12.16 32.19
N GLU A 356 2.55 -10.94 32.57
CA GLU A 356 3.47 -10.00 33.22
C GLU A 356 3.88 -10.51 34.61
N SER A 357 5.15 -10.32 34.96
CA SER A 357 5.69 -10.54 36.30
C SER A 357 6.75 -9.49 36.62
N ALA A 358 7.28 -9.51 37.85
CA ALA A 358 8.34 -8.56 38.26
C ALA A 358 9.63 -8.67 37.41
N GLN A 359 9.85 -9.77 36.71
CA GLN A 359 11.03 -10.01 35.86
C GLN A 359 10.67 -10.26 34.39
N GLN A 360 9.38 -10.23 34.03
CA GLN A 360 8.91 -10.61 32.70
C GLN A 360 7.90 -9.59 32.20
N THR A 361 8.23 -8.91 31.11
CA THR A 361 7.27 -8.13 30.34
C THR A 361 6.22 -9.05 29.72
N ARG A 362 4.94 -8.68 29.78
CA ARG A 362 3.88 -9.43 29.11
C ARG A 362 4.20 -9.64 27.63
N VAL A 363 3.94 -10.84 27.10
CA VAL A 363 4.08 -11.15 25.67
C VAL A 363 2.78 -11.74 25.14
N LEU A 364 2.26 -11.19 24.04
CA LEU A 364 1.12 -11.75 23.30
C LEU A 364 1.59 -12.24 21.94
N TYR A 365 1.20 -13.46 21.59
CA TYR A 365 1.43 -14.03 20.27
C TYR A 365 0.09 -14.11 19.55
N ARG A 366 -0.03 -13.44 18.40
CA ARG A 366 -1.27 -13.34 17.64
C ARG A 366 -1.14 -13.94 16.26
N GLN A 367 -2.23 -14.55 15.80
CA GLN A 367 -2.38 -14.99 14.43
C GLN A 367 -2.41 -13.78 13.49
N GLY A 368 -1.55 -13.75 12.46
CA GLY A 368 -1.48 -12.67 11.46
C GLY A 368 -1.86 -13.12 10.05
N GLY A 369 -2.70 -14.14 9.89
CA GLY A 369 -2.87 -14.90 8.64
C GLY A 369 -2.08 -16.21 8.67
N ASP A 370 -2.17 -17.05 7.63
CA ASP A 370 -1.52 -18.36 7.54
C ASP A 370 -0.01 -18.30 7.23
N LYS A 371 0.49 -17.13 6.84
CA LYS A 371 1.90 -16.84 6.55
C LYS A 371 2.55 -15.83 7.51
N ASN A 372 1.82 -15.31 8.51
CA ASN A 372 2.38 -14.29 9.41
C ASN A 372 1.96 -14.49 10.87
N MET A 373 2.82 -14.04 11.78
CA MET A 373 2.57 -13.99 13.23
C MET A 373 2.98 -12.63 13.78
N LEU A 374 2.22 -12.13 14.75
CA LEU A 374 2.53 -10.89 15.43
C LEU A 374 2.87 -11.17 16.90
N VAL A 375 4.06 -10.74 17.33
CA VAL A 375 4.48 -10.76 18.73
C VAL A 375 4.33 -9.36 19.29
N GLU A 376 3.65 -9.18 20.42
CA GLU A 376 3.47 -7.88 21.06
C GLU A 376 3.97 -7.88 22.50
N TYR A 377 4.70 -6.83 22.89
CA TYR A 377 5.28 -6.69 24.23
C TYR A 377 4.57 -5.62 25.06
N GLY A 378 4.30 -5.93 26.33
CA GLY A 378 3.90 -4.96 27.35
C GLY A 378 2.53 -4.30 27.13
N PRO A 379 2.28 -3.15 27.80
CA PRO A 379 1.07 -2.35 27.61
C PRO A 379 1.11 -1.51 26.31
N LEU A 380 -0.03 -0.93 25.93
CA LEU A 380 -0.17 -0.03 24.77
C LEU A 380 0.37 1.37 25.11
N VAL A 381 1.70 1.50 25.17
CA VAL A 381 2.40 2.76 25.46
C VAL A 381 3.62 2.93 24.54
N LEU A 382 4.04 4.18 24.35
CA LEU A 382 5.34 4.47 23.72
C LEU A 382 6.48 4.34 24.74
N ASP A 383 7.12 3.18 24.74
CA ASP A 383 8.28 2.85 25.59
C ASP A 383 9.41 2.21 24.80
N PHE A 384 10.59 2.83 24.81
CA PHE A 384 11.78 2.33 24.12
C PHE A 384 12.30 1.03 24.73
N ASN A 385 12.03 0.72 25.99
CA ASN A 385 12.38 -0.58 26.58
C ASN A 385 11.68 -1.72 25.82
N LEU A 386 10.41 -1.55 25.44
CA LEU A 386 9.68 -2.53 24.62
C LEU A 386 10.31 -2.69 23.24
N ARG A 387 10.74 -1.58 22.61
CA ARG A 387 11.43 -1.61 21.31
C ARG A 387 12.79 -2.31 21.37
N PHE A 388 13.51 -2.18 22.48
CA PHE A 388 14.76 -2.90 22.72
C PHE A 388 14.54 -4.38 22.97
N ARG A 389 13.45 -4.77 23.67
CA ARG A 389 13.07 -6.18 23.79
C ARG A 389 12.79 -6.82 22.43
N ILE A 390 12.10 -6.11 21.54
CA ILE A 390 11.88 -6.53 20.15
C ILE A 390 13.20 -6.68 19.41
N HIS A 391 14.12 -5.73 19.60
CA HIS A 391 15.44 -5.83 18.97
C HIS A 391 16.20 -7.07 19.43
N ALA A 392 16.18 -7.39 20.72
CA ALA A 392 16.77 -8.61 21.25
C ALA A 392 16.15 -9.86 20.60
N LEU A 393 14.82 -9.91 20.45
CA LEU A 393 14.14 -11.01 19.75
C LEU A 393 14.56 -11.09 18.28
N MET A 394 14.62 -9.96 17.57
CA MET A 394 15.06 -9.91 16.17
C MET A 394 16.48 -10.44 16.00
N VAL A 395 17.41 -10.04 16.89
CA VAL A 395 18.81 -10.52 16.85
C VAL A 395 18.87 -12.02 17.12
N TRP A 396 18.11 -12.53 18.11
CA TRP A 396 18.04 -13.96 18.40
C TRP A 396 17.51 -14.76 17.20
N LEU A 397 16.43 -14.29 16.56
CA LEU A 397 15.86 -14.92 15.37
C LEU A 397 16.81 -14.88 14.19
N GLN A 398 17.47 -13.74 13.94
CA GLN A 398 18.48 -13.63 12.90
C GLN A 398 19.62 -14.63 13.11
N GLN A 399 20.12 -14.75 14.35
CA GLN A 399 21.13 -15.75 14.67
C GLN A 399 20.62 -17.19 14.47
N ALA A 400 19.36 -17.47 14.81
CA ALA A 400 18.76 -18.77 14.56
C ALA A 400 18.68 -19.10 13.06
N ILE A 401 18.37 -18.11 12.22
CA ILE A 401 18.38 -18.21 10.76
C ILE A 401 19.81 -18.44 10.24
N ASP A 402 20.77 -17.61 10.65
CA ASP A 402 22.15 -17.64 10.17
C ASP A 402 22.86 -18.97 10.50
N THR A 403 22.55 -19.54 11.66
CA THR A 403 23.05 -20.86 12.09
C THR A 403 22.27 -22.04 11.51
N GLY A 404 21.18 -21.79 10.78
CA GLY A 404 20.30 -22.81 10.19
C GLY A 404 19.41 -23.54 11.19
N ARG A 405 19.35 -23.09 12.45
CA ARG A 405 18.47 -23.63 13.52
C ARG A 405 16.99 -23.42 13.19
N LEU A 406 16.67 -22.27 12.59
CA LEU A 406 15.34 -21.93 12.13
C LEU A 406 15.38 -21.62 10.63
N LYS A 407 14.54 -22.29 9.84
CA LYS A 407 14.41 -22.07 8.39
C LYS A 407 12.98 -21.64 8.09
N GLY A 408 12.78 -20.89 7.01
CA GLY A 408 11.44 -20.52 6.55
C GLY A 408 10.92 -19.16 7.04
N ILE A 409 11.67 -18.40 7.85
CA ILE A 409 11.37 -16.97 8.03
C ILE A 409 11.76 -16.22 6.74
N VAL A 410 10.82 -15.45 6.18
CA VAL A 410 10.99 -14.66 4.96
C VAL A 410 11.51 -13.27 5.32
N ASP A 411 10.83 -12.58 6.22
CA ASP A 411 11.25 -11.27 6.73
C ASP A 411 10.69 -11.00 8.14
N MET A 412 11.27 -10.01 8.82
CA MET A 412 10.92 -9.59 10.17
C MET A 412 10.77 -8.06 10.20
N THR A 413 9.59 -7.57 10.56
CA THR A 413 9.28 -6.14 10.55
C THR A 413 8.96 -5.63 11.97
N PRO A 414 9.83 -4.80 12.57
CA PRO A 414 9.57 -4.23 13.88
C PRO A 414 8.57 -3.06 13.80
N GLY A 415 7.55 -3.10 14.65
CA GLY A 415 6.77 -1.93 15.03
C GLY A 415 7.33 -1.27 16.30
N ILE A 416 6.51 -0.43 16.94
CA ILE A 416 6.89 0.24 18.20
C ILE A 416 7.07 -0.75 19.34
N ARG A 417 6.06 -1.61 19.52
CA ARG A 417 5.96 -2.58 20.62
C ARG A 417 5.58 -3.98 20.12
N SER A 418 5.85 -4.25 18.84
CA SER A 418 5.57 -5.51 18.22
C SER A 418 6.65 -5.95 17.22
N LEU A 419 6.75 -7.25 16.98
CA LEU A 419 7.49 -7.84 15.87
C LEU A 419 6.52 -8.63 14.99
N HIS A 420 6.42 -8.24 13.72
CA HIS A 420 5.74 -9.02 12.70
C HIS A 420 6.74 -9.98 12.05
N ILE A 421 6.36 -11.25 11.91
CA ILE A 421 7.20 -12.30 11.36
C ILE A 421 6.44 -12.92 10.18
N HIS A 422 6.98 -12.71 8.98
CA HIS A 422 6.50 -13.34 7.75
C HIS A 422 7.28 -14.64 7.53
N PHE A 423 6.57 -15.75 7.32
CA PHE A 423 7.17 -17.07 7.20
C PHE A 423 6.52 -17.90 6.08
N ASP A 424 7.32 -18.78 5.47
CA ASP A 424 6.84 -19.80 4.56
C ASP A 424 6.28 -20.98 5.38
N SER A 425 4.95 -21.07 5.47
CA SER A 425 4.25 -22.14 6.18
C SER A 425 4.56 -23.56 5.68
N LYS A 426 5.12 -23.72 4.48
CA LYS A 426 5.56 -25.02 3.94
C LYS A 426 6.88 -25.49 4.53
N LEU A 427 7.76 -24.55 4.90
CA LEU A 427 9.06 -24.82 5.52
C LEU A 427 9.01 -24.71 7.05
N LEU A 428 8.15 -23.84 7.56
CA LEU A 428 8.02 -23.54 8.98
C LEU A 428 6.53 -23.54 9.38
N PRO A 429 6.01 -24.63 9.94
CA PRO A 429 4.65 -24.65 10.47
C PRO A 429 4.47 -23.59 11.56
N ARG A 430 3.30 -22.93 11.57
CA ARG A 430 2.97 -21.87 12.54
C ARG A 430 3.25 -22.27 13.99
N ASP A 431 2.83 -23.47 14.38
CA ASP A 431 2.94 -23.91 15.78
C ASP A 431 4.40 -24.16 16.18
N THR A 432 5.23 -24.63 15.24
CA THR A 432 6.68 -24.74 15.45
C THR A 432 7.34 -23.37 15.62
N LEU A 433 6.93 -22.36 14.83
CA LEU A 433 7.38 -20.98 15.04
C LEU A 433 6.94 -20.47 16.41
N LEU A 434 5.68 -20.67 16.81
CA LEU A 434 5.16 -20.26 18.11
C LEU A 434 5.97 -20.86 19.27
N GLU A 435 6.20 -22.17 19.25
CA GLU A 435 7.00 -22.87 20.26
C GLU A 435 8.44 -22.32 20.33
N SER A 436 9.04 -22.06 19.17
CA SER A 436 10.39 -21.47 19.09
C SER A 436 10.44 -20.07 19.71
N LEU A 437 9.42 -19.23 19.47
CA LEU A 437 9.33 -17.89 20.03
C LEU A 437 9.07 -17.89 21.54
N ILE A 438 8.26 -18.84 22.04
CA ILE A 438 8.04 -19.04 23.48
C ILE A 438 9.34 -19.48 24.16
N SER A 439 10.12 -20.35 23.52
CA SER A 439 11.44 -20.76 24.02
C SER A 439 12.42 -19.60 24.02
N ALA A 440 12.46 -18.82 22.93
CA ALA A 440 13.35 -17.68 22.78
C ALA A 440 13.22 -16.68 23.94
N GLU A 441 12.00 -16.41 24.41
CA GLU A 441 11.75 -15.45 25.50
C GLU A 441 12.55 -15.78 26.79
N LYS A 442 12.83 -17.06 27.05
CA LYS A 442 13.64 -17.52 28.20
C LYS A 442 15.14 -17.32 28.01
N GLU A 443 15.59 -17.16 26.77
CA GLU A 443 16.99 -17.02 26.37
C GLU A 443 17.39 -15.58 26.05
N LEU A 444 16.40 -14.70 25.82
CA LEU A 444 16.67 -13.31 25.46
C LEU A 444 17.44 -12.58 26.57
N PRO A 445 18.48 -11.82 26.22
CA PRO A 445 19.26 -11.07 27.19
C PRO A 445 18.41 -10.01 27.90
N ALA A 446 18.86 -9.65 29.11
CA ALA A 446 18.39 -8.48 29.84
C ALA A 446 18.67 -7.21 29.01
N ILE A 447 17.71 -6.28 28.96
CA ILE A 447 17.81 -5.12 28.07
C ILE A 447 18.39 -3.87 28.75
N GLU A 448 18.46 -3.86 30.07
CA GLU A 448 18.74 -2.67 30.88
C GLU A 448 20.10 -2.04 30.55
N GLU A 449 21.08 -2.89 30.22
CA GLU A 449 22.44 -2.49 29.84
C GLU A 449 22.67 -2.53 28.33
N MET A 450 21.62 -2.74 27.52
CA MET A 450 21.77 -2.79 26.07
C MET A 450 22.20 -1.44 25.49
N GLU A 451 23.04 -1.56 24.48
CA GLU A 451 23.59 -0.44 23.74
C GLU A 451 23.60 -0.82 22.25
N VAL A 452 23.16 0.11 21.40
CA VAL A 452 23.07 -0.10 19.95
C VAL A 452 23.82 1.00 19.21
N PRO A 453 24.52 0.67 18.10
CA PRO A 453 25.07 1.68 17.21
C PRO A 453 23.98 2.63 16.72
N THR A 454 24.25 3.93 16.74
CA THR A 454 23.31 4.97 16.29
C THR A 454 24.06 6.00 15.47
N ARG A 455 23.42 6.53 14.42
CA ARG A 455 23.91 7.69 13.70
C ARG A 455 23.05 8.90 14.03
N ILE A 456 23.64 10.05 14.30
CA ILE A 456 22.91 11.31 14.34
C ILE A 456 22.93 11.93 12.94
N VAL A 457 21.80 11.87 12.25
CA VAL A 457 21.61 12.36 10.89
C VAL A 457 20.96 13.75 10.95
N HIS A 458 21.70 14.76 10.49
CA HIS A 458 21.23 16.15 10.48
C HIS A 458 20.56 16.47 9.15
N LEU A 459 19.24 16.65 9.16
CA LEU A 459 18.41 16.89 7.98
C LEU A 459 18.03 18.37 7.84
N PRO A 460 18.15 19.00 6.65
CA PRO A 460 17.60 20.32 6.40
C PRO A 460 16.06 20.25 6.42
N LEU A 461 15.40 21.22 7.05
CA LEU A 461 13.94 21.31 7.08
C LEU A 461 13.49 22.71 6.66
N SER A 462 12.75 22.78 5.56
CA SER A 462 11.95 23.94 5.18
C SER A 462 10.67 23.93 6.04
N TRP A 463 10.59 24.88 6.97
CA TRP A 463 9.47 24.99 7.92
C TRP A 463 8.21 25.54 7.24
N ASN A 464 7.07 24.88 7.43
CA ASN A 464 5.79 25.22 6.80
C ASN A 464 5.89 25.41 5.27
N ASP A 465 6.66 24.53 4.62
CA ASP A 465 6.97 24.52 3.19
C ASP A 465 5.71 24.68 2.28
N PRO A 466 5.78 25.41 1.15
CA PRO A 466 4.62 25.59 0.28
C PRO A 466 4.00 24.28 -0.25
N SER A 467 4.79 23.21 -0.40
CA SER A 467 4.26 21.92 -0.83
C SER A 467 3.36 21.28 0.23
N VAL A 468 3.64 21.44 1.52
CA VAL A 468 2.77 20.93 2.59
C VAL A 468 1.52 21.78 2.74
N GLN A 469 1.61 23.10 2.51
CA GLN A 469 0.44 23.98 2.42
C GLN A 469 -0.47 23.59 1.25
N LEU A 470 0.12 23.23 0.11
CA LEU A 470 -0.64 22.70 -1.04
C LEU A 470 -1.37 21.40 -0.68
N ALA A 471 -0.74 20.49 0.06
CA ALA A 471 -1.38 19.26 0.50
C ALA A 471 -2.59 19.53 1.42
N MET A 472 -2.46 20.47 2.36
CA MET A 472 -3.58 20.89 3.21
C MET A 472 -4.71 21.54 2.40
N LYS A 473 -4.37 22.41 1.45
CA LYS A 473 -5.34 23.04 0.54
C LYS A 473 -6.10 21.98 -0.28
N LYS A 474 -5.39 20.99 -0.84
CA LYS A 474 -6.03 19.89 -1.58
C LYS A 474 -7.00 19.13 -0.69
N TYR A 475 -6.58 18.77 0.52
CA TYR A 475 -7.42 18.05 1.48
C TYR A 475 -8.71 18.80 1.83
N MET A 476 -8.62 20.10 2.09
CA MET A 476 -9.78 20.93 2.39
C MET A 476 -10.76 21.05 1.21
N GLN A 477 -10.26 20.92 -0.03
CA GLN A 477 -11.06 21.04 -1.24
C GLN A 477 -11.79 19.75 -1.60
N SER A 478 -11.10 18.60 -1.60
CA SER A 478 -11.68 17.33 -2.07
C SER A 478 -12.14 16.37 -0.99
N VAL A 479 -11.60 16.49 0.24
CA VAL A 479 -11.79 15.44 1.25
C VAL A 479 -12.64 15.89 2.42
N ARG A 480 -12.16 16.89 3.18
CA ARG A 480 -12.84 17.36 4.39
C ARG A 480 -12.41 18.77 4.75
N LYS A 481 -13.25 19.76 4.44
CA LYS A 481 -12.99 21.18 4.73
C LYS A 481 -13.06 21.50 6.22
N ASP A 482 -14.00 20.90 6.93
CA ASP A 482 -14.38 21.23 8.32
C ASP A 482 -13.59 20.46 9.39
N ALA A 483 -12.49 19.81 9.01
CA ALA A 483 -11.67 19.05 9.96
C ALA A 483 -11.02 19.98 11.01
N PRO A 484 -10.88 19.54 12.28
CA PRO A 484 -10.36 20.41 13.33
C PRO A 484 -8.89 20.84 13.20
N TRP A 485 -8.12 20.13 12.38
CA TRP A 485 -6.74 20.46 12.04
C TRP A 485 -6.62 21.44 10.87
N ASN A 486 -7.73 21.77 10.20
CA ASN A 486 -7.74 22.80 9.16
C ASN A 486 -7.96 24.20 9.78
N PRO A 487 -7.49 25.27 9.12
CA PRO A 487 -6.70 25.26 7.87
C PRO A 487 -5.20 25.04 8.07
N ASP A 488 -4.72 24.95 9.32
CA ASP A 488 -3.31 24.97 9.67
C ASP A 488 -2.97 23.87 10.69
N ASN A 489 -2.22 22.88 10.23
CA ASN A 489 -1.76 21.75 11.03
C ASN A 489 -0.83 22.18 12.18
N ILE A 490 0.01 23.19 11.97
CA ILE A 490 0.97 23.65 12.97
C ILE A 490 0.23 24.36 14.11
N GLU A 491 -0.77 25.17 13.77
CA GLU A 491 -1.65 25.75 14.78
C GLU A 491 -2.46 24.68 15.52
N PHE A 492 -2.93 23.66 14.81
CA PHE A 492 -3.57 22.53 15.48
C PHE A 492 -2.64 21.83 16.47
N ILE A 493 -1.39 21.56 16.09
CA ILE A 493 -0.37 20.98 16.97
C ILE A 493 -0.17 21.85 18.21
N ARG A 494 -0.09 23.18 18.06
CA ARG A 494 0.02 24.10 19.19
C ARG A 494 -1.17 23.93 20.15
N ARG A 495 -2.40 24.01 19.63
CA ARG A 495 -3.64 23.93 20.42
C ARG A 495 -3.75 22.63 21.20
N ILE A 496 -3.59 21.50 20.52
CA ILE A 496 -3.82 20.18 21.13
C ILE A 496 -2.76 19.84 22.18
N ASN A 497 -1.57 20.44 22.09
CA ASN A 497 -0.48 20.28 23.06
C ASN A 497 -0.45 21.35 24.15
N GLY A 498 -1.36 22.35 24.09
CA GLY A 498 -1.42 23.43 25.07
C GLY A 498 -0.22 24.37 25.03
N LEU A 499 0.42 24.50 23.87
CA LEU A 499 1.58 25.38 23.71
C LEU A 499 1.14 26.83 23.56
N ASP A 500 2.01 27.75 23.97
CA ASP A 500 1.66 29.16 24.08
C ASP A 500 1.74 29.86 22.70
N SER A 501 2.62 29.37 21.80
CA SER A 501 2.82 29.92 20.46
C SER A 501 3.19 28.86 19.41
N ILE A 502 3.04 29.21 18.12
CA ILE A 502 3.56 28.39 17.00
C ILE A 502 5.10 28.30 17.05
N GLU A 503 5.77 29.33 17.56
CA GLU A 503 7.22 29.31 17.75
C GLU A 503 7.67 28.25 18.77
N ASP A 504 6.83 27.91 19.77
CA ASP A 504 7.12 26.79 20.66
C ASP A 504 7.07 25.44 19.93
N VAL A 505 6.12 25.27 19.00
CA VAL A 505 6.05 24.08 18.14
C VAL A 505 7.33 23.98 17.31
N LYS A 506 7.71 25.09 16.67
CA LYS A 506 8.92 25.18 15.85
C LYS A 506 10.17 24.85 16.65
N ARG A 507 10.35 25.47 17.82
CA ARG A 507 11.47 25.22 18.72
C ARG A 507 11.56 23.73 19.08
N ILE A 508 10.46 23.12 19.53
CA ILE A 508 10.42 21.69 19.88
C ILE A 508 10.81 20.81 18.69
N VAL A 509 10.29 21.10 17.48
CA VAL A 509 10.59 20.29 16.30
C VAL A 509 12.09 20.33 15.95
N PHE A 510 12.74 21.48 16.05
CA PHE A 510 14.16 21.66 15.75
C PHE A 510 15.10 21.22 16.89
N GLU A 511 14.67 21.27 18.15
CA GLU A 511 15.46 20.83 19.31
C GLU A 511 15.35 19.32 19.57
N ALA A 512 14.35 18.65 19.02
CA ALA A 512 14.15 17.22 19.19
C ALA A 512 15.22 16.36 18.50
N SER A 513 15.63 15.30 19.21
CA SER A 513 16.38 14.17 18.65
C SER A 513 15.40 13.00 18.50
N TYR A 514 15.09 12.61 17.27
CA TYR A 514 14.09 11.58 16.97
C TYR A 514 14.76 10.22 16.78
N LEU A 515 14.54 9.28 17.69
CA LEU A 515 15.04 7.91 17.54
C LEU A 515 14.15 7.14 16.55
N ILE A 516 14.74 6.62 15.48
CA ILE A 516 14.05 5.87 14.45
C ILE A 516 13.84 4.43 14.93
N MET A 517 12.58 4.05 15.17
CA MET A 517 12.22 2.73 15.70
C MET A 517 11.84 1.73 14.60
N GLY A 518 11.31 2.23 13.49
CA GLY A 518 10.91 1.45 12.33
C GLY A 518 11.09 2.24 11.03
N LEU A 519 10.94 1.55 9.90
CA LEU A 519 10.98 2.13 8.56
C LEU A 519 9.78 1.63 7.77
N GLY A 520 9.30 2.41 6.82
CA GLY A 520 8.13 2.10 6.04
C GLY A 520 6.81 2.66 6.60
N ASP A 521 6.85 3.76 7.37
CA ASP A 521 5.67 4.50 7.85
C ASP A 521 5.58 5.91 7.17
N VAL A 522 5.07 6.03 5.94
CA VAL A 522 4.66 4.94 5.06
C VAL A 522 5.50 4.88 3.79
N TYR A 523 5.89 3.67 3.41
CA TYR A 523 6.68 3.31 2.22
C TYR A 523 8.14 3.77 2.18
N LEU A 524 8.96 3.06 1.39
CA LEU A 524 10.29 3.47 0.89
C LEU A 524 11.22 4.13 1.92
N GLY A 525 11.43 3.47 3.06
CA GLY A 525 12.35 3.94 4.08
C GLY A 525 11.83 5.13 4.90
N ALA A 526 10.57 5.51 4.75
CA ALA A 526 9.93 6.53 5.59
C ALA A 526 10.08 6.16 7.08
N PRO A 527 10.72 7.00 7.90
CA PRO A 527 11.00 6.64 9.28
C PRO A 527 9.74 6.71 10.15
N LEU A 528 9.66 5.78 11.10
CA LEU A 528 8.81 5.89 12.28
C LEU A 528 9.70 6.30 13.46
N GLY A 529 9.73 7.60 13.75
CA GLY A 529 10.58 8.19 14.78
C GLY A 529 9.79 8.70 15.99
N ALA A 530 10.43 8.73 17.16
CA ALA A 530 9.90 9.46 18.31
C ALA A 530 10.99 10.26 19.03
N PRO A 531 10.67 11.47 19.54
CA PRO A 531 11.61 12.24 20.34
C PRO A 531 12.12 11.46 21.56
N LEU A 532 13.45 11.50 21.76
CA LEU A 532 14.09 10.97 22.94
C LEU A 532 13.54 11.64 24.21
N ASP A 533 13.55 12.97 24.25
CA ASP A 533 12.96 13.72 25.36
C ASP A 533 11.42 13.64 25.31
N PRO A 534 10.75 13.08 26.34
CA PRO A 534 9.28 13.04 26.37
C PRO A 534 8.62 14.42 26.32
N ARG A 535 9.33 15.49 26.69
CA ARG A 535 8.85 16.88 26.60
C ARG A 535 8.80 17.40 25.17
N HIS A 536 9.43 16.69 24.22
CA HIS A 536 9.39 17.02 22.80
C HIS A 536 8.38 16.18 22.01
N ARG A 537 7.68 15.24 22.67
CA ARG A 537 6.65 14.39 22.04
C ARG A 537 5.37 15.18 21.86
N LEU A 538 5.27 15.90 20.75
CA LEU A 538 4.04 16.58 20.34
C LEU A 538 3.00 15.52 19.96
N VAL A 539 1.94 15.39 20.76
CA VAL A 539 0.88 14.41 20.53
C VAL A 539 -0.19 15.04 19.64
N THR A 540 -0.57 14.34 18.58
CA THR A 540 -1.57 14.77 17.59
C THR A 540 -2.51 13.64 17.24
N THR A 541 -3.56 13.92 16.45
CA THR A 541 -4.30 12.86 15.76
C THR A 541 -3.78 12.66 14.34
N LYS A 542 -3.93 11.44 13.84
CA LYS A 542 -3.91 11.18 12.39
C LYS A 542 -5.20 11.76 11.77
N TYR A 543 -5.11 12.17 10.50
CA TYR A 543 -6.22 12.68 9.69
C TYR A 543 -7.37 11.65 9.62
N ASN A 544 -8.61 12.13 9.59
CA ASN A 544 -9.81 11.32 9.43
C ASN A 544 -10.80 11.96 8.44
N PRO A 545 -10.96 11.41 7.22
CA PRO A 545 -10.11 10.37 6.60
C PRO A 545 -8.72 10.93 6.25
N ALA A 546 -7.77 10.04 5.95
CA ALA A 546 -6.41 10.40 5.52
C ALA A 546 -6.40 11.22 4.21
N ARG A 547 -5.32 11.97 3.95
CA ARG A 547 -5.11 12.66 2.67
C ARG A 547 -4.91 11.64 1.55
N THR A 548 -5.41 11.96 0.35
CA THR A 548 -5.15 11.18 -0.87
C THR A 548 -3.78 11.50 -1.48
N TRP A 549 -3.21 12.67 -1.19
CA TRP A 549 -1.88 13.08 -1.66
C TRP A 549 -1.08 13.82 -0.58
N THR A 550 0.20 13.46 -0.45
CA THR A 550 1.22 14.09 0.39
C THR A 550 2.50 14.19 -0.44
N PRO A 551 3.20 15.34 -0.45
CA PRO A 551 4.41 15.49 -1.25
C PRO A 551 5.55 14.65 -0.68
N GLU A 552 6.42 14.19 -1.58
CA GLU A 552 7.62 13.45 -1.24
C GLU A 552 8.49 14.24 -0.23
N ASN A 553 8.86 13.55 0.85
CA ASN A 553 9.66 14.01 1.99
C ASN A 553 9.05 15.18 2.76
N ALA A 554 7.72 15.30 2.73
CA ALA A 554 7.02 16.03 3.77
C ALA A 554 7.35 15.42 5.14
N VAL A 555 7.50 16.27 6.15
CA VAL A 555 7.67 15.87 7.55
C VAL A 555 6.34 16.02 8.25
N GLY A 556 5.91 14.96 8.93
CA GLY A 556 4.62 14.92 9.62
C GLY A 556 4.73 14.41 11.05
N ILE A 557 3.76 14.79 11.88
CA ILE A 557 3.57 14.32 13.25
C ILE A 557 2.20 13.65 13.37
N GLY A 558 2.13 12.43 13.92
CA GLY A 558 0.90 11.64 14.03
C GLY A 558 0.94 10.80 15.30
N GLY A 559 -0.03 10.98 16.21
CA GLY A 559 0.18 10.52 17.59
C GLY A 559 1.38 11.24 18.19
N ALA A 560 2.26 10.52 18.87
CA ALA A 560 3.55 11.00 19.37
C ALA A 560 4.73 10.80 18.39
N TYR A 561 4.44 10.43 17.14
CA TYR A 561 5.43 9.97 16.16
C TYR A 561 5.74 11.01 15.10
N MET A 562 6.99 11.00 14.62
CA MET A 562 7.45 11.76 13.46
C MET A 562 7.65 10.81 12.28
N CYS A 563 7.21 11.23 11.10
CA CYS A 563 7.49 10.57 9.83
C CYS A 563 8.08 11.53 8.79
N VAL A 564 8.82 10.96 7.84
CA VAL A 564 9.24 11.65 6.60
C VAL A 564 8.78 10.81 5.41
N TYR A 565 7.84 11.31 4.61
CA TYR A 565 7.25 10.53 3.52
C TYR A 565 8.30 10.15 2.47
N GLY A 566 8.53 8.86 2.23
CA GLY A 566 9.60 8.38 1.35
C GLY A 566 9.35 8.65 -0.14
N MET A 567 8.08 8.82 -0.51
CA MET A 567 7.59 9.08 -1.86
C MET A 567 6.30 9.92 -1.79
N GLU A 568 5.83 10.42 -2.93
CA GLU A 568 4.47 10.93 -3.03
C GLU A 568 3.47 9.81 -2.72
N SER A 569 2.55 10.05 -1.79
CA SER A 569 1.66 9.01 -1.28
C SER A 569 0.47 9.57 -0.50
N PRO A 570 -0.60 8.78 -0.27
CA PRO A 570 -1.58 9.06 0.76
C PRO A 570 -0.93 9.20 2.14
N GLY A 571 -1.51 10.00 3.04
CA GLY A 571 -0.87 10.26 4.34
C GLY A 571 -1.81 10.77 5.42
N GLY A 572 -1.58 10.30 6.65
CA GLY A 572 -2.40 10.62 7.82
C GLY A 572 -1.79 11.63 8.79
N TYR A 573 -0.50 11.96 8.71
CA TYR A 573 0.18 12.74 9.76
C TYR A 573 0.00 14.25 9.55
N GLN A 574 -0.01 15.02 10.64
CA GLN A 574 -0.05 16.49 10.63
C GLN A 574 1.26 17.05 10.09
N LEU A 575 1.21 17.73 8.95
CA LEU A 575 2.41 18.21 8.24
C LEU A 575 3.01 19.47 8.89
N VAL A 576 4.34 19.52 9.01
CA VAL A 576 5.08 20.65 9.60
C VAL A 576 6.11 21.28 8.65
N GLY A 577 6.53 20.58 7.60
CA GLY A 577 7.54 21.07 6.66
C GLY A 577 7.99 20.02 5.65
N ARG A 578 9.11 20.26 4.97
CA ARG A 578 9.70 19.33 3.99
C ARG A 578 11.21 19.23 4.15
N THR A 579 11.76 18.05 3.86
CA THR A 579 13.21 17.78 3.90
C THR A 579 13.72 17.17 2.58
N VAL A 580 14.95 16.68 2.56
CA VAL A 580 15.58 15.97 1.43
C VAL A 580 15.11 14.51 1.37
N GLN A 581 15.54 13.80 0.32
CA GLN A 581 15.06 12.48 -0.04
C GLN A 581 15.43 11.40 0.99
N MET A 582 14.44 10.60 1.41
CA MET A 582 14.70 9.38 2.21
C MET A 582 15.11 8.19 1.33
N TRP A 583 14.88 8.30 0.02
CA TRP A 583 15.05 7.23 -0.96
C TRP A 583 15.78 7.75 -2.20
N ASN A 584 16.75 6.99 -2.71
CA ASN A 584 17.45 7.25 -3.97
C ASN A 584 17.40 5.99 -4.85
N SER A 585 16.49 5.99 -5.82
CA SER A 585 16.16 4.77 -6.57
C SER A 585 17.33 4.21 -7.37
N HIS A 586 18.15 5.07 -7.97
CA HIS A 586 19.09 4.65 -9.03
C HIS A 586 20.56 4.94 -8.73
N ASN A 587 20.84 5.93 -7.88
CA ASN A 587 22.21 6.38 -7.65
C ASN A 587 22.73 5.90 -6.31
N GLN A 588 24.01 5.53 -6.30
CA GLN A 588 24.80 5.38 -5.08
C GLN A 588 25.58 6.66 -4.84
N THR A 589 25.58 7.15 -3.61
CA THR A 589 26.25 8.38 -3.18
C THR A 589 26.92 8.14 -1.82
N LYS A 590 27.46 9.20 -1.20
CA LYS A 590 28.01 9.10 0.16
C LYS A 590 26.96 8.67 1.19
N ASP A 591 25.72 9.14 1.03
CA ASP A 591 24.62 8.89 1.96
C ASP A 591 23.77 7.66 1.58
N PHE A 592 23.76 7.30 0.29
CA PHE A 592 23.09 6.10 -0.25
C PHE A 592 24.13 5.09 -0.73
N LYS A 593 24.52 4.15 0.14
CA LYS A 593 25.63 3.22 -0.10
C LYS A 593 25.23 1.75 -0.01
N ASP A 594 26.15 0.86 -0.38
CA ASP A 594 26.02 -0.60 -0.25
C ASP A 594 24.83 -1.19 -1.04
N GLY A 595 24.44 -0.56 -2.15
CA GLY A 595 23.28 -0.97 -2.94
C GLY A 595 21.93 -0.68 -2.28
N LYS A 596 21.93 0.06 -1.16
CA LYS A 596 20.71 0.40 -0.41
C LYS A 596 20.17 1.76 -0.86
N PRO A 597 18.94 1.80 -1.40
CA PRO A 597 18.32 3.06 -1.81
C PRO A 597 17.72 3.86 -0.64
N TRP A 598 17.60 3.30 0.57
CA TRP A 598 17.05 4.02 1.73
C TRP A 598 18.15 4.67 2.59
N LEU A 599 17.86 5.86 3.11
CA LEU A 599 18.82 6.68 3.86
C LEU A 599 19.02 6.22 5.32
N LEU A 600 17.91 5.99 6.02
CA LEU A 600 17.87 5.81 7.47
C LEU A 600 17.92 4.34 7.88
N ARG A 601 18.37 4.08 9.10
CA ARG A 601 18.49 2.75 9.71
C ARG A 601 17.73 2.72 11.02
N PHE A 602 17.42 1.52 11.51
CA PHE A 602 16.91 1.37 12.87
C PHE A 602 17.91 1.95 13.87
N PHE A 603 17.37 2.69 14.84
CA PHE A 603 18.07 3.41 15.89
C PHE A 603 18.94 4.58 15.44
N ASP A 604 18.88 5.02 14.17
CA ASP A 604 19.36 6.36 13.85
C ASP A 604 18.61 7.41 14.67
N GLN A 605 19.26 8.55 14.90
CA GLN A 605 18.67 9.74 15.47
C GLN A 605 18.59 10.81 14.39
N VAL A 606 17.38 11.27 14.08
CA VAL A 606 17.19 12.43 13.19
C VAL A 606 17.19 13.70 14.01
N ARG A 607 17.90 14.73 13.52
CA ARG A 607 17.80 16.11 14.02
C ARG A 607 17.60 17.04 12.84
N PHE A 608 16.70 18.00 12.96
CA PHE A 608 16.45 18.97 11.90
C PHE A 608 17.25 20.25 12.12
N TYR A 609 17.66 20.90 11.03
CA TYR A 609 18.16 22.28 11.06
C TYR A 609 17.39 23.13 10.04
N PRO A 610 17.12 24.41 10.34
CA PRO A 610 16.27 25.24 9.50
C PRO A 610 16.99 25.61 8.20
N VAL A 611 16.26 25.57 7.09
CA VAL A 611 16.64 26.14 5.79
C VAL A 611 15.44 26.85 5.17
N THR A 612 15.69 27.73 4.21
CA THR A 612 14.65 28.31 3.35
C THR A 612 14.15 27.31 2.31
N GLU A 613 13.01 27.60 1.70
CA GLU A 613 12.47 26.82 0.57
C GLU A 613 13.47 26.75 -0.59
N ASP A 614 14.04 27.90 -0.98
CA ASP A 614 14.98 27.98 -2.11
C ASP A 614 16.25 27.15 -1.87
N GLU A 615 16.82 27.23 -0.66
CA GLU A 615 17.94 26.38 -0.25
C GLU A 615 17.57 24.90 -0.30
N LEU A 616 16.38 24.52 0.21
CA LEU A 616 15.94 23.14 0.17
C LEU A 616 15.75 22.63 -1.25
N ILE A 617 15.18 23.43 -2.17
CA ILE A 617 15.01 23.04 -3.57
C ILE A 617 16.35 22.73 -4.21
N GLN A 618 17.39 23.54 -3.94
CA GLN A 618 18.73 23.28 -4.45
C GLN A 618 19.34 22.03 -3.82
N MET A 619 19.31 21.90 -2.48
CA MET A 619 19.80 20.72 -1.77
C MET A 619 19.14 19.43 -2.27
N ARG A 620 17.83 19.43 -2.52
CA ARG A 620 17.08 18.27 -3.04
C ARG A 620 17.54 17.83 -4.42
N LYS A 621 18.00 18.75 -5.29
CA LYS A 621 18.57 18.41 -6.60
C LYS A 621 19.96 17.83 -6.43
N ASP A 622 20.78 18.44 -5.59
CA ASP A 622 22.19 18.06 -5.38
C ASP A 622 22.34 16.78 -4.56
N PHE A 623 21.38 16.46 -3.69
CA PHE A 623 21.47 15.30 -2.80
C PHE A 623 21.41 13.98 -3.56
N VAL A 624 20.45 13.83 -4.49
CA VAL A 624 20.26 12.58 -5.23
C VAL A 624 21.35 12.31 -6.27
N SER A 625 22.07 13.35 -6.71
CA SER A 625 23.24 13.24 -7.59
C SER A 625 24.56 13.07 -6.82
N GLY A 626 24.56 13.28 -5.49
CA GLY A 626 25.76 13.20 -4.65
C GLY A 626 26.59 14.49 -4.58
N ASN A 627 26.08 15.62 -5.10
CA ASN A 627 26.72 16.93 -5.01
C ASN A 627 26.53 17.61 -3.64
N PHE A 628 25.56 17.14 -2.86
CA PHE A 628 25.35 17.50 -1.47
C PHE A 628 25.39 16.24 -0.61
N SER A 629 25.96 16.32 0.58
CA SER A 629 25.98 15.21 1.54
C SER A 629 25.60 15.67 2.92
N LEU A 630 24.96 14.79 3.68
CA LEU A 630 24.51 15.12 5.02
C LEU A 630 25.66 15.11 6.03
N ARG A 631 25.48 15.90 7.09
CA ARG A 631 26.27 15.73 8.31
C ARG A 631 25.71 14.53 9.06
N VAL A 632 26.55 13.51 9.23
CA VAL A 632 26.24 12.29 9.96
C VAL A 632 27.32 12.07 11.01
N GLU A 633 26.90 11.86 12.26
CA GLU A 633 27.79 11.55 13.38
C GLU A 633 27.56 10.12 13.84
N GLU A 634 28.60 9.30 13.84
CA GLU A 634 28.55 7.95 14.40
C GLU A 634 28.62 8.04 15.94
N SER A 635 27.75 7.31 16.61
CA SER A 635 27.62 7.31 18.07
C SER A 635 27.05 5.96 18.56
N SER A 636 26.66 5.92 19.82
CA SER A 636 26.04 4.77 20.44
C SER A 636 24.89 5.19 21.34
N PHE A 637 23.77 4.47 21.30
CA PHE A 637 22.60 4.73 22.14
C PHE A 637 22.52 3.70 23.26
N SER A 638 22.69 4.16 24.50
CA SER A 638 22.58 3.34 25.70
C SER A 638 21.20 3.46 26.34
N LEU A 639 20.48 2.34 26.45
CA LEU A 639 19.16 2.30 27.06
C LEU A 639 19.22 2.68 28.56
N LYS A 640 20.31 2.29 29.24
CA LYS A 640 20.58 2.70 30.63
C LYS A 640 20.67 4.20 30.80
N GLN A 641 21.45 4.87 29.96
CA GLN A 641 21.62 6.32 30.03
C GLN A 641 20.29 7.04 29.76
N TYR A 642 19.52 6.54 28.79
CA TYR A 642 18.18 7.05 28.52
C TYR A 642 17.23 6.87 29.72
N ASN A 643 17.21 5.68 30.34
CA ASN A 643 16.37 5.43 31.50
C ASN A 643 16.80 6.27 32.73
N ASN A 644 18.09 6.56 32.89
CA ASN A 644 18.57 7.50 33.91
C ASN A 644 18.13 8.93 33.62
N PHE A 645 18.22 9.38 32.37
CA PHE A 645 17.70 10.69 31.94
C PHE A 645 16.22 10.85 32.26
N LEU A 646 15.39 9.81 32.03
CA LEU A 646 13.98 9.83 32.39
C LEU A 646 13.76 9.99 33.90
N LYS A 647 14.54 9.29 34.73
CA LYS A 647 14.45 9.39 36.20
C LYS A 647 14.87 10.78 36.70
N GLU A 648 15.98 11.30 36.18
CA GLU A 648 16.52 12.62 36.56
C GLU A 648 15.57 13.76 36.17
N ASN A 649 14.83 13.61 35.06
CA ASN A 649 13.91 14.63 34.54
C ASN A 649 12.43 14.34 34.82
N ALA A 650 12.11 13.33 35.65
CA ALA A 650 10.74 12.83 35.84
C ALA A 650 9.74 13.96 36.18
N THR A 651 10.07 14.82 37.15
CA THR A 651 9.22 15.94 37.56
C THR A 651 8.89 16.90 36.41
N ALA A 652 9.89 17.25 35.59
CA ALA A 652 9.70 18.16 34.46
C ALA A 652 8.91 17.49 33.32
N ILE A 653 9.15 16.21 33.09
CA ILE A 653 8.41 15.39 32.11
C ILE A 653 6.93 15.29 32.53
N ASP A 654 6.65 15.00 33.80
CA ASP A 654 5.29 14.84 34.31
C ASP A 654 4.51 16.16 34.27
N ALA A 655 5.17 17.28 34.58
CA ALA A 655 4.56 18.61 34.45
C ALA A 655 4.17 18.90 32.99
N PHE A 656 5.06 18.62 32.04
CA PHE A 656 4.77 18.79 30.61
C PHE A 656 3.61 17.89 30.15
N LYS A 657 3.67 16.59 30.47
CA LYS A 657 2.62 15.62 30.10
C LYS A 657 1.27 15.98 30.71
N THR A 658 1.25 16.50 31.93
CA THR A 658 0.00 16.95 32.58
C THR A 658 -0.62 18.12 31.85
N LYS A 659 0.19 19.14 31.48
CA LYS A 659 -0.27 20.30 30.67
C LYS A 659 -0.79 19.84 29.31
N GLN A 660 -0.05 18.99 28.62
CA GLN A 660 -0.41 18.44 27.33
C GLN A 660 -1.73 17.64 27.39
N LYS A 661 -1.87 16.73 28.37
CA LYS A 661 -3.07 15.91 28.53
C LYS A 661 -4.32 16.76 28.79
N ALA A 662 -4.21 17.81 29.60
CA ALA A 662 -5.31 18.74 29.83
C ALA A 662 -5.73 19.45 28.53
N ALA A 663 -4.77 19.91 27.73
CA ALA A 663 -5.07 20.54 26.44
C ALA A 663 -5.69 19.58 25.43
N TYR A 664 -5.21 18.32 25.40
CA TYR A 664 -5.75 17.25 24.56
C TYR A 664 -7.22 16.95 24.90
N VAL A 665 -7.55 16.84 26.19
CA VAL A 665 -8.94 16.62 26.64
C VAL A 665 -9.82 17.81 26.24
N ALA A 666 -9.35 19.03 26.48
CA ALA A 666 -10.11 20.24 26.12
C ALA A 666 -10.33 20.34 24.59
N GLU A 667 -9.34 19.97 23.78
CA GLU A 667 -9.47 19.94 22.32
C GLU A 667 -10.50 18.90 21.87
N ARG A 668 -10.48 17.69 22.44
CA ARG A 668 -11.48 16.66 22.17
C ARG A 668 -12.89 17.10 22.53
N GLU A 669 -13.07 17.74 23.68
CA GLU A 669 -14.37 18.27 24.10
C GLU A 669 -14.88 19.37 23.16
N ARG A 670 -13.99 20.24 22.66
CA ARG A 670 -14.34 21.22 21.61
C ARG A 670 -14.89 20.53 20.35
N TRP A 671 -14.30 19.42 19.91
CA TRP A 671 -14.74 18.71 18.71
C TRP A 671 -16.10 18.06 18.90
N ASN A 672 -16.34 17.47 20.07
CA ASN A 672 -17.62 16.89 20.43
C ASN A 672 -18.71 17.98 20.43
N ALA A 673 -18.44 19.13 21.05
CA ALA A 673 -19.37 20.26 21.07
C ALA A 673 -19.62 20.85 19.67
N GLY A 674 -18.61 20.86 18.80
CA GLY A 674 -18.70 21.34 17.43
C GLY A 674 -19.28 20.35 16.41
N GLY A 675 -19.64 19.13 16.82
CA GLY A 675 -20.14 18.08 15.92
C GLY A 675 -19.08 17.48 14.97
N GLN A 676 -17.80 17.81 15.16
CA GLN A 676 -16.70 17.40 14.28
C GLN A 676 -16.14 16.01 14.60
N ALA A 677 -16.53 15.43 15.75
CA ALA A 677 -16.05 14.14 16.23
C ALA A 677 -16.56 12.95 15.40
N ASN A 678 -17.83 13.01 14.96
CA ASN A 678 -18.50 11.93 14.23
C ASN A 678 -18.54 12.21 12.72
N TYR A 679 -17.40 12.57 12.14
CA TYR A 679 -17.34 12.78 10.70
C TYR A 679 -17.70 11.49 9.98
N THR A 680 -18.78 11.58 9.24
CA THR A 680 -19.31 10.48 8.46
C THR A 680 -19.05 10.85 7.02
N THR A 681 -18.14 10.12 6.36
CA THR A 681 -17.96 10.28 4.92
C THR A 681 -19.32 10.10 4.25
N SER A 682 -19.64 10.97 3.29
CA SER A 682 -20.83 10.83 2.44
C SER A 682 -20.84 9.54 1.62
N GLU A 683 -19.82 8.67 1.75
CA GLU A 683 -19.82 7.28 1.26
C GLU A 683 -20.85 6.40 2.00
N SER A 684 -21.23 6.77 3.23
CA SER A 684 -22.28 6.08 4.00
C SER A 684 -23.69 6.65 3.81
N ALA A 685 -23.80 7.80 3.12
CA ALA A 685 -25.06 8.23 2.55
C ALA A 685 -25.27 7.46 1.24
N GLN A 686 -25.95 6.32 1.32
CA GLN A 686 -26.80 5.88 0.22
C GLN A 686 -27.82 6.99 0.02
N ASP A 687 -27.55 7.94 -0.86
CA ASP A 687 -28.53 8.69 -1.64
C ASP A 687 -27.81 9.63 -2.61
N ASP A 688 -28.43 9.83 -3.79
CA ASP A 688 -28.01 10.64 -4.93
C ASP A 688 -26.89 10.10 -5.85
N ALA A 689 -26.91 8.80 -6.15
CA ALA A 689 -26.61 8.41 -7.54
C ALA A 689 -27.86 8.68 -8.37
N SER A 690 -28.05 9.93 -8.80
CA SER A 690 -29.01 10.22 -9.85
C SER A 690 -28.72 9.28 -11.02
N THR A 691 -29.73 8.52 -11.45
CA THR A 691 -29.69 7.69 -12.65
C THR A 691 -28.95 8.44 -13.76
N PRO A 692 -27.92 7.86 -14.41
CA PRO A 692 -27.28 8.56 -15.51
C PRO A 692 -28.38 8.89 -16.53
N PRO A 693 -28.43 10.12 -17.09
CA PRO A 693 -29.21 10.34 -18.30
C PRO A 693 -28.61 9.41 -19.36
N SER A 694 -29.23 8.24 -19.49
CA SER A 694 -28.96 7.28 -20.52
C SER A 694 -29.64 7.86 -21.75
N GLN A 695 -28.80 8.25 -22.73
CA GLN A 695 -29.17 8.92 -23.97
C GLN A 695 -29.58 10.39 -23.81
N VAL A 696 -28.58 11.27 -23.80
CA VAL A 696 -28.78 12.62 -24.35
C VAL A 696 -28.79 12.46 -25.87
N ASP A 697 -29.89 12.82 -26.53
CA ASP A 697 -29.91 12.95 -27.99
C ASP A 697 -28.86 13.99 -28.39
N LEU A 698 -27.73 13.52 -28.90
CA LEU A 698 -26.61 14.38 -29.30
C LEU A 698 -26.99 15.09 -30.60
N PRO A 699 -27.06 16.43 -30.63
CA PRO A 699 -27.34 17.18 -31.84
C PRO A 699 -26.29 16.88 -32.93
N ALA A 700 -26.70 16.95 -34.20
CA ALA A 700 -25.79 16.71 -35.33
C ALA A 700 -24.54 17.63 -35.23
N GLY A 701 -23.36 17.03 -35.43
CA GLY A 701 -22.08 17.74 -35.30
C GLY A 701 -21.52 17.85 -33.87
N THR A 702 -22.12 17.18 -32.89
CA THR A 702 -21.60 17.16 -31.50
C THR A 702 -20.87 15.85 -31.13
N GLN A 703 -20.02 15.91 -30.11
CA GLN A 703 -19.28 14.79 -29.53
C GLN A 703 -19.48 14.77 -28.02
N ALA A 704 -19.98 13.66 -27.49
CA ALA A 704 -19.96 13.41 -26.05
C ALA A 704 -18.54 13.05 -25.59
N VAL A 705 -18.16 13.60 -24.44
CA VAL A 705 -16.95 13.23 -23.71
C VAL A 705 -17.39 12.62 -22.39
N SER A 706 -17.00 11.37 -22.15
CA SER A 706 -17.36 10.61 -20.96
C SER A 706 -16.14 10.24 -20.12
N THR A 707 -16.32 10.05 -18.82
CA THR A 707 -15.27 9.46 -17.97
C THR A 707 -15.24 7.94 -18.14
N GLN A 708 -14.04 7.35 -18.11
CA GLN A 708 -13.87 5.89 -18.08
C GLN A 708 -13.85 5.33 -16.65
N VAL A 709 -13.85 6.21 -15.64
CA VAL A 709 -13.74 5.84 -14.22
C VAL A 709 -14.89 6.43 -13.41
N THR A 710 -15.32 5.69 -12.39
CA THR A 710 -16.25 6.16 -11.35
C THR A 710 -15.47 6.90 -10.26
N GLY A 711 -15.83 8.14 -9.93
CA GLY A 711 -15.05 8.97 -9.01
C GLY A 711 -15.67 10.32 -8.71
N VAL A 712 -14.84 11.28 -8.28
CA VAL A 712 -15.23 12.66 -7.96
C VAL A 712 -14.51 13.62 -8.91
N VAL A 713 -15.20 14.62 -9.45
CA VAL A 713 -14.58 15.64 -10.28
C VAL A 713 -13.69 16.56 -9.43
N TRP A 714 -12.38 16.46 -9.63
CA TRP A 714 -11.37 17.25 -8.93
C TRP A 714 -11.24 18.66 -9.50
N LYS A 715 -11.10 18.76 -10.83
CA LYS A 715 -10.97 20.04 -11.54
C LYS A 715 -11.80 20.07 -12.80
N LEU A 716 -12.39 21.21 -13.05
CA LEU A 716 -13.04 21.52 -14.31
C LEU A 716 -12.19 22.57 -15.04
N LEU A 717 -11.45 22.14 -16.06
CA LEU A 717 -10.44 22.95 -16.75
C LEU A 717 -11.01 23.76 -17.91
N VAL A 718 -12.28 23.50 -18.26
CA VAL A 718 -12.99 24.14 -19.37
C VAL A 718 -14.31 24.73 -18.89
N LYS A 719 -14.84 25.71 -19.63
CA LYS A 719 -16.15 26.33 -19.39
C LYS A 719 -17.07 26.15 -20.59
N GLU A 720 -18.38 26.19 -20.37
CA GLU A 720 -19.34 26.29 -21.46
C GLU A 720 -19.05 27.53 -22.32
N GLY A 721 -19.12 27.38 -23.64
CA GLY A 721 -18.77 28.39 -24.64
C GLY A 721 -17.27 28.50 -24.96
N GLN A 722 -16.39 27.76 -24.27
CA GLN A 722 -14.95 27.80 -24.53
C GLN A 722 -14.58 26.96 -25.75
N HIS A 723 -13.78 27.52 -26.67
CA HIS A 723 -13.14 26.75 -27.74
C HIS A 723 -11.95 25.95 -27.19
N VAL A 724 -11.85 24.69 -27.58
CA VAL A 724 -10.88 23.71 -27.09
C VAL A 724 -10.28 22.93 -28.25
N ALA A 725 -9.00 22.58 -28.13
CA ALA A 725 -8.31 21.76 -29.12
C ALA A 725 -8.40 20.26 -28.77
N ALA A 726 -8.42 19.39 -29.78
CA ALA A 726 -8.24 17.96 -29.57
C ALA A 726 -6.97 17.67 -28.76
N GLY A 727 -7.09 16.78 -27.77
CA GLY A 727 -6.02 16.41 -26.84
C GLY A 727 -5.82 17.39 -25.67
N SER A 728 -6.55 18.51 -25.61
CA SER A 728 -6.49 19.40 -24.44
C SER A 728 -7.26 18.83 -23.25
N PRO A 729 -6.80 19.06 -22.00
CA PRO A 729 -7.44 18.49 -20.83
C PRO A 729 -8.74 19.25 -20.48
N ALA A 730 -9.85 18.53 -20.29
CA ALA A 730 -11.16 19.13 -19.98
C ALA A 730 -11.54 19.00 -18.50
N VAL A 731 -11.44 17.78 -17.96
CA VAL A 731 -11.89 17.46 -16.60
C VAL A 731 -10.83 16.58 -15.95
N VAL A 732 -10.55 16.79 -14.67
CA VAL A 732 -9.75 15.86 -13.87
C VAL A 732 -10.69 15.16 -12.90
N VAL A 733 -10.76 13.83 -12.95
CA VAL A 733 -11.55 12.99 -12.06
C VAL A 733 -10.63 12.29 -11.07
N GLU A 734 -10.85 12.46 -9.78
CA GLU A 734 -10.21 11.66 -8.75
C GLU A 734 -10.96 10.33 -8.62
N SER A 735 -10.28 9.24 -8.93
CA SER A 735 -10.79 7.87 -8.80
C SER A 735 -9.63 6.95 -8.44
N MET A 736 -9.87 5.83 -7.76
CA MET A 736 -8.80 4.88 -7.40
C MET A 736 -7.56 5.56 -6.77
N LYS A 737 -7.77 6.65 -6.00
CA LYS A 737 -6.70 7.47 -5.39
C LYS A 737 -5.72 8.12 -6.38
N MET A 738 -6.10 8.23 -7.65
CA MET A 738 -5.33 8.87 -8.72
C MET A 738 -6.13 9.99 -9.38
N GLU A 739 -5.42 10.93 -10.00
CA GLU A 739 -6.01 11.95 -10.88
C GLU A 739 -6.08 11.40 -12.31
N PHE A 740 -7.30 11.24 -12.85
CA PHE A 740 -7.56 10.84 -14.24
C PHE A 740 -7.99 12.06 -15.05
N THR A 741 -7.14 12.49 -15.98
CA THR A 741 -7.48 13.55 -16.92
C THR A 741 -8.35 13.00 -18.03
N VAL A 742 -9.51 13.62 -18.24
CA VAL A 742 -10.39 13.39 -19.37
C VAL A 742 -10.10 14.47 -20.40
N ASP A 743 -9.44 14.06 -21.49
CA ASP A 743 -9.06 14.93 -22.59
C ASP A 743 -10.18 15.11 -23.61
N VAL A 744 -10.11 16.21 -24.33
CA VAL A 744 -11.01 16.57 -25.42
C VAL A 744 -10.70 15.69 -26.65
N PRO A 745 -11.62 14.87 -27.16
CA PRO A 745 -11.33 13.97 -28.28
C PRO A 745 -11.30 14.68 -29.65
N VAL A 746 -11.89 15.88 -29.76
CA VAL A 746 -12.05 16.63 -31.03
C VAL A 746 -11.97 18.12 -30.76
N SER A 747 -11.37 18.90 -31.66
CA SER A 747 -11.41 20.36 -31.58
C SER A 747 -12.85 20.87 -31.77
N GLY A 748 -13.20 21.93 -31.06
CA GLY A 748 -14.56 22.47 -31.09
C GLY A 748 -14.88 23.39 -29.92
N THR A 749 -16.14 23.76 -29.79
CA THR A 749 -16.64 24.59 -28.67
C THR A 749 -17.36 23.73 -27.65
N VAL A 750 -17.00 23.85 -26.37
CA VAL A 750 -17.71 23.20 -25.26
C VAL A 750 -19.12 23.75 -25.20
N ARG A 751 -20.11 22.93 -25.56
CA ARG A 751 -21.51 23.36 -25.64
C ARG A 751 -22.19 23.28 -24.29
N GLN A 752 -21.93 22.22 -23.54
CA GLN A 752 -22.59 21.95 -22.27
C GLN A 752 -21.72 21.10 -21.35
N LEU A 753 -21.78 21.39 -20.05
CA LEU A 753 -21.16 20.63 -18.97
C LEU A 753 -22.24 19.93 -18.13
N PHE A 754 -22.04 18.64 -17.87
CA PHE A 754 -22.93 17.79 -17.07
C PHE A 754 -22.34 17.44 -15.71
N CYS A 755 -21.18 18.03 -15.37
CA CYS A 755 -20.48 17.80 -14.12
C CYS A 755 -20.04 19.12 -13.48
N ARG A 756 -19.69 19.06 -12.20
CA ARG A 756 -19.20 20.19 -11.40
C ARG A 756 -18.07 19.73 -10.49
N GLU A 757 -17.16 20.62 -10.14
CA GLU A 757 -16.11 20.33 -9.15
C GLU A 757 -16.73 19.84 -7.83
N GLY A 758 -16.16 18.77 -7.25
CA GLY A 758 -16.69 18.05 -6.10
C GLY A 758 -17.88 17.12 -6.40
N GLY A 759 -18.42 17.12 -7.63
CA GLY A 759 -19.51 16.24 -8.05
C GLY A 759 -19.07 14.80 -8.31
N ARG A 760 -19.94 13.83 -8.00
CA ARG A 760 -19.70 12.40 -8.29
C ARG A 760 -20.03 12.07 -9.75
N VAL A 761 -19.24 11.19 -10.34
CA VAL A 761 -19.42 10.70 -11.71
C VAL A 761 -19.25 9.18 -11.76
N SER A 762 -19.98 8.51 -12.65
CA SER A 762 -19.86 7.06 -12.89
C SER A 762 -19.12 6.78 -14.19
N ALA A 763 -18.40 5.66 -14.28
CA ALA A 763 -17.79 5.20 -15.53
C ALA A 763 -18.85 5.14 -16.65
N GLY A 764 -18.51 5.68 -17.82
CA GLY A 764 -19.41 5.84 -18.97
C GLY A 764 -20.34 7.07 -18.91
N GLN A 765 -20.37 7.82 -17.80
CA GLN A 765 -21.17 9.04 -17.70
C GLN A 765 -20.60 10.15 -18.59
N ILE A 766 -21.48 10.77 -19.38
CA ILE A 766 -21.15 11.96 -20.18
C ILE A 766 -20.86 13.12 -19.22
N LEU A 767 -19.66 13.69 -19.34
CA LEU A 767 -19.21 14.84 -18.55
C LEU A 767 -19.45 16.16 -19.28
N LEU A 768 -19.23 16.18 -20.60
CA LEU A 768 -19.46 17.36 -21.44
C LEU A 768 -19.79 16.97 -22.87
N VAL A 769 -20.34 17.93 -23.61
CA VAL A 769 -20.60 17.83 -25.05
C VAL A 769 -19.87 18.94 -25.79
N ILE A 770 -19.17 18.58 -26.86
CA ILE A 770 -18.40 19.49 -27.71
C ILE A 770 -19.09 19.60 -29.06
N GLN A 771 -19.34 20.83 -29.51
CA GLN A 771 -19.71 21.11 -30.90
C GLN A 771 -18.44 21.08 -31.74
N LYS A 772 -18.32 20.12 -32.66
CA LYS A 772 -17.16 19.99 -33.55
C LYS A 772 -17.07 21.22 -34.46
N ASP A 773 -15.83 21.62 -34.73
CA ASP A 773 -15.51 22.64 -35.75
C ASP A 773 -15.98 22.22 -37.15
#